data_AF-A0A6A0R1B1-F1
#
_entry.id   AF-A0A6A0R1B1-F1
#
_cell.length_a   1.000
_cell.length_b   1.000
_cell.length_c   1.000
_cell.angle_alpha   90.00
_cell.angle_beta   90.00
_cell.angle_gamma   90.00
#
_symmetry.space_group_name_H-M   'P 1'
#
loop_
_entity.id
_entity.type
_entity.pdbx_description
1 polymer ?
#
loop_
_entity_poly.entity_id
_entity_poly.type
_entity_poly.pdbx_seq_one_letter_code
_entity_poly.pdbx_strand_id
1 'polypeptide(L)'
;MKKNYALLSGLILASSIGFAQGVSNKTEEVKAKLTEDVSSTIGFVSTKNTKDVQLKAIGDTLYRQTFTNQIPAGWVAANNAGGSNNWIWSNSAPGGQYSSTIAPINSTTKSDGFMVLPSDLYNTPFPGGTPVGMDATITSPAISIPATASVILQWEQSSRYCCSGADELVVEVSTDNLTWTTYDAVFGRGANTAVPSPSSAAAEIARLNVSAQFANQTTVYVRWRQTGATHYYWMIDDVMLLEGAGDAMELTDYTINFADTSAEYNPVHTIVPQLAMNELSFIGNTFNAGSNTQTGVGLEVAIVQDSTYFGMPGAGVVDLKSTMLSGSVPSLQRDEIYVGKYLNTGDGYYTANFRVLSAAQNQNPSAAIGSQSFIVSDSILGKDRAPYTGIAGPGNFVGGGLDGDMWATMMTVGNNPTVGAITCNSISILVPNTQLVVGSSIQPRIWFANDTSASLAGLVGTLVGSSPFSTTIDTTMLGKWLVVPIIPSITITPGEAYYVGWEQTGGASIGAEFSAARSVSMEAVQPDYTTLLFVGGSWGWVRQLAAVRMNLDLTIGVDSKDAVESNFSVYPNPSNGDLKINVISPKASNYTVNVRNVLGQVVYTNTLSVNGTKTMNLDLSGADKGVYFVTLQNGSERLVKKVILK
;
A
#
# COMPACT_ATOMS: atom_id res chain seq x y z
N MET A 1 41.34 2.99 55.18
CA MET A 1 41.51 2.50 56.57
C MET A 1 40.21 1.84 57.02
N LYS A 2 40.28 0.55 57.41
CA LYS A 2 39.42 -0.23 58.34
C LYS A 2 37.88 -0.20 58.11
N LYS A 3 37.10 -1.28 58.25
CA LYS A 3 37.27 -2.73 58.43
C LYS A 3 35.83 -3.31 58.33
N ASN A 4 35.73 -4.55 57.88
CA ASN A 4 34.57 -5.45 57.85
C ASN A 4 33.79 -5.53 59.19
N TYR A 5 32.51 -5.94 59.18
CA TYR A 5 32.06 -7.33 59.38
C TYR A 5 30.52 -7.45 59.47
N ALA A 6 30.03 -8.55 58.90
CA ALA A 6 28.66 -9.04 58.92
C ALA A 6 28.24 -9.62 60.28
N LEU A 7 26.93 -9.73 60.53
CA LEU A 7 26.38 -10.87 61.27
C LEU A 7 24.90 -11.14 60.99
N LEU A 8 24.65 -12.44 60.91
CA LEU A 8 23.48 -13.24 60.51
C LEU A 8 22.49 -13.43 61.67
N SER A 9 21.20 -13.58 61.35
CA SER A 9 20.20 -14.43 62.05
C SER A 9 18.85 -14.24 61.32
N GLY A 10 18.03 -15.22 60.98
CA GLY A 10 17.95 -16.65 61.28
C GLY A 10 16.45 -17.02 61.31
N LEU A 11 16.01 -17.80 60.30
CA LEU A 11 14.81 -18.66 60.14
C LEU A 11 13.52 -18.42 60.98
N ILE A 12 12.35 -18.56 60.32
CA ILE A 12 11.38 -19.67 60.51
C ILE A 12 10.31 -19.63 59.40
N LEU A 13 10.06 -20.80 58.78
CA LEU A 13 8.93 -21.14 57.90
C LEU A 13 7.67 -21.47 58.73
N ALA A 14 6.47 -21.11 58.27
CA ALA A 14 5.43 -22.07 57.83
C ALA A 14 4.06 -21.40 57.60
N SER A 15 3.39 -21.93 56.57
CA SER A 15 2.14 -21.60 55.87
C SER A 15 0.81 -21.76 56.63
N SER A 16 -0.21 -20.98 56.24
CA SER A 16 -1.56 -21.48 55.79
C SER A 16 -2.42 -20.32 55.24
N ILE A 17 -2.73 -20.31 53.95
CA ILE A 17 -4.03 -20.57 53.27
C ILE A 17 -5.16 -19.56 53.58
N GLY A 18 -5.66 -18.88 52.54
CA GLY A 18 -7.03 -18.32 52.53
C GLY A 18 -7.24 -17.05 51.69
N PHE A 19 -7.82 -17.24 50.49
CA PHE A 19 -8.27 -16.30 49.44
C PHE A 19 -8.93 -14.97 49.87
N ALA A 20 -8.64 -13.88 49.11
CA ALA A 20 -9.64 -13.16 48.31
C ALA A 20 -8.98 -12.06 47.43
N GLN A 21 -9.59 -11.83 46.27
CA GLN A 21 -9.10 -11.13 45.08
C GLN A 21 -9.23 -9.60 45.17
N GLY A 22 -8.35 -8.89 44.46
CA GLY A 22 -8.45 -7.45 44.22
C GLY A 22 -7.44 -7.02 43.15
N VAL A 23 -7.77 -7.28 41.88
CA VAL A 23 -6.93 -6.94 40.72
C VAL A 23 -6.94 -5.42 40.52
N SER A 24 -5.78 -4.79 40.61
CA SER A 24 -5.49 -3.46 40.09
C SER A 24 -4.20 -3.54 39.29
N ASN A 25 -4.31 -3.89 38.01
CA ASN A 25 -3.22 -3.70 37.06
C ASN A 25 -3.51 -2.46 36.22
N LYS A 26 -2.94 -1.33 36.65
CA LYS A 26 -2.51 -0.30 35.71
C LYS A 26 -1.16 -0.74 35.18
N THR A 27 -1.14 -1.32 33.99
CA THR A 27 0.04 -1.37 33.14
C THR A 27 -0.19 -0.41 32.00
N GLU A 28 0.63 0.64 31.97
CA GLU A 28 0.78 1.51 30.81
C GLU A 28 1.06 0.64 29.59
N GLU A 29 0.37 0.93 28.49
CA GLU A 29 0.68 0.35 27.19
C GLU A 29 2.16 0.56 26.89
N VAL A 30 2.85 -0.55 26.64
CA VAL A 30 4.16 -0.50 25.98
C VAL A 30 3.91 0.10 24.61
N LYS A 31 4.24 1.38 24.43
CA LYS A 31 4.38 1.97 23.11
C LYS A 31 5.31 1.06 22.30
N ALA A 32 4.79 0.49 21.22
CA ALA A 32 5.62 -0.10 20.20
C ALA A 32 6.64 0.98 19.78
N LYS A 33 7.91 0.71 20.09
CA LYS A 33 9.02 1.54 19.68
C LYS A 33 9.04 1.44 18.15
N LEU A 34 8.86 2.58 17.46
CA LEU A 34 9.20 2.68 16.04
C LEU A 34 10.65 2.24 15.93
N THR A 35 10.88 1.06 15.36
CA THR A 35 12.16 0.77 14.75
C THR A 35 12.32 1.78 13.63
N GLU A 36 13.43 2.52 13.65
CA GLU A 36 13.93 3.23 12.48
C GLU A 36 13.75 2.35 11.25
N ASP A 37 13.45 2.97 10.10
CA ASP A 37 13.38 2.32 8.79
C ASP A 37 14.65 1.48 8.56
N VAL A 38 14.60 0.23 9.00
CA VAL A 38 15.49 -0.80 8.51
C VAL A 38 14.98 -1.00 7.09
N SER A 39 15.74 -0.46 6.13
CA SER A 39 15.67 -0.84 4.72
C SER A 39 15.26 -2.30 4.65
N SER A 40 13.99 -2.54 4.34
CA SER A 40 13.45 -3.88 4.31
C SER A 40 14.23 -4.58 3.21
N THR A 41 15.08 -5.53 3.58
CA THR A 41 15.60 -6.49 2.62
C THR A 41 14.37 -7.23 2.11
N ILE A 42 13.80 -6.75 1.00
CA ILE A 42 12.62 -7.36 0.40
C ILE A 42 13.03 -8.80 0.11
N GLY A 43 12.34 -9.75 0.76
CA GLY A 43 12.66 -11.17 0.73
C GLY A 43 12.35 -11.79 -0.62
N PHE A 44 13.03 -11.36 -1.67
CA PHE A 44 13.09 -12.09 -2.93
C PHE A 44 14.11 -13.20 -2.78
N VAL A 45 13.67 -14.46 -2.83
CA VAL A 45 14.60 -15.60 -2.94
C VAL A 45 15.13 -15.62 -4.37
N SER A 46 16.14 -14.79 -4.62
CA SER A 46 16.93 -14.86 -5.85
C SER A 46 17.82 -16.11 -5.80
N THR A 47 17.49 -17.12 -6.60
CA THR A 47 18.44 -18.17 -6.95
C THR A 47 19.37 -17.66 -8.06
N LYS A 48 20.52 -17.13 -7.68
CA LYS A 48 21.88 -17.40 -8.19
C LYS A 48 22.77 -16.19 -7.93
N ASN A 49 23.83 -16.43 -7.15
CA ASN A 49 25.03 -15.60 -7.12
C ASN A 49 25.59 -15.48 -8.55
N THR A 50 25.19 -14.44 -9.26
CA THR A 50 25.95 -13.92 -10.39
C THR A 50 26.80 -12.78 -9.85
N LYS A 51 28.10 -12.83 -10.17
CA LYS A 51 29.07 -11.79 -9.79
C LYS A 51 28.49 -10.42 -10.14
N ASP A 52 28.62 -9.45 -9.24
CA ASP A 52 28.35 -8.04 -9.53
C ASP A 52 29.11 -7.65 -10.80
N VAL A 53 28.40 -7.65 -11.93
CA VAL A 53 28.88 -7.02 -13.15
C VAL A 53 28.74 -5.54 -12.86
N GLN A 54 29.87 -4.85 -12.75
CA GLN A 54 29.92 -3.40 -12.77
C GLN A 54 29.16 -2.93 -14.02
N LEU A 55 27.93 -2.44 -13.82
CA LEU A 55 27.10 -1.86 -14.86
C LEU A 55 27.85 -0.65 -15.45
N LYS A 56 27.80 -0.48 -16.78
CA LYS A 56 28.25 0.75 -17.44
C LYS A 56 27.51 1.93 -16.78
N ALA A 57 28.22 3.02 -16.47
CA ALA A 57 27.62 4.18 -15.85
C ALA A 57 26.46 4.72 -16.71
N ILE A 58 25.31 4.96 -16.08
CA ILE A 58 24.21 5.76 -16.65
C ILE A 58 24.75 7.18 -16.88
N GLY A 59 24.36 7.85 -17.96
CA GLY A 59 24.57 9.29 -18.09
C GLY A 59 25.80 9.74 -18.87
N ASP A 60 26.06 9.15 -20.05
CA ASP A 60 26.86 9.87 -21.05
C ASP A 60 26.18 11.22 -21.34
N THR A 61 26.95 12.30 -21.27
CA THR A 61 26.41 13.65 -21.46
C THR A 61 26.17 13.91 -22.95
N LEU A 62 24.91 14.04 -23.34
CA LEU A 62 24.49 14.37 -24.71
C LEU A 62 24.60 15.87 -24.98
N TYR A 63 24.30 16.68 -23.97
CA TYR A 63 24.39 18.14 -23.99
C TYR A 63 24.63 18.67 -22.57
N ARG A 64 25.36 19.79 -22.46
CA ARG A 64 25.55 20.50 -21.19
C ARG A 64 25.61 22.01 -21.39
N GLN A 65 24.98 22.74 -20.46
CA GLN A 65 24.97 24.20 -20.37
C GLN A 65 25.12 24.64 -18.91
N THR A 66 26.10 25.49 -18.64
CA THR A 66 26.47 25.99 -17.30
C THR A 66 26.27 27.49 -17.14
N PHE A 67 25.79 28.18 -18.18
CA PHE A 67 25.56 29.62 -18.19
C PHE A 67 26.80 30.45 -17.81
N THR A 68 28.01 29.98 -18.18
CA THR A 68 29.28 30.63 -17.83
C THR A 68 29.33 32.10 -18.26
N ASN A 69 29.31 33.00 -17.26
CA ASN A 69 29.50 34.45 -17.32
C ASN A 69 28.50 35.28 -18.13
N GLN A 70 27.48 34.68 -18.76
CA GLN A 70 26.49 35.38 -19.59
C GLN A 70 25.32 34.47 -19.98
N ILE A 71 24.24 35.07 -20.50
CA ILE A 71 23.22 34.32 -21.26
C ILE A 71 23.90 33.75 -22.53
N PRO A 72 23.93 32.42 -22.73
CA PRO A 72 24.62 31.82 -23.85
C PRO A 72 24.00 32.21 -25.19
N ALA A 73 24.81 32.21 -26.25
CA ALA A 73 24.35 32.55 -27.60
C ALA A 73 23.17 31.66 -28.02
N GLY A 74 22.11 32.30 -28.52
CA GLY A 74 20.89 31.63 -28.98
C GLY A 74 19.88 31.29 -27.89
N TRP A 75 20.25 31.36 -26.61
CA TRP A 75 19.25 31.31 -25.53
C TRP A 75 18.48 32.62 -25.48
N VAL A 76 17.16 32.53 -25.36
CA VAL A 76 16.25 33.68 -25.42
C VAL A 76 15.45 33.77 -24.14
N ALA A 77 15.68 34.83 -23.37
CA ALA A 77 14.80 35.25 -22.29
C ALA A 77 13.67 36.10 -22.87
N ALA A 78 12.43 35.78 -22.54
CA ALA A 78 11.26 36.50 -23.02
C ALA A 78 10.21 36.65 -21.90
N ASN A 79 9.40 37.69 -22.01
CA ASN A 79 8.22 37.91 -21.19
C ASN A 79 7.00 37.91 -22.10
N ASN A 80 6.13 36.93 -21.95
CA ASN A 80 4.98 36.71 -22.83
C ASN A 80 3.86 37.72 -22.58
N ALA A 81 3.79 38.32 -21.39
CA ALA A 81 2.87 39.41 -21.06
C ALA A 81 3.36 40.79 -21.56
N GLY A 82 4.59 40.86 -22.09
CA GLY A 82 5.27 42.10 -22.44
C GLY A 82 5.96 42.76 -21.24
N GLY A 83 7.01 43.54 -21.51
CA GLY A 83 7.80 44.23 -20.48
C GLY A 83 9.22 43.69 -20.31
N SER A 84 9.89 44.09 -19.22
CA SER A 84 11.32 43.79 -18.97
C SER A 84 11.57 42.78 -17.84
N ASN A 85 10.52 42.20 -17.26
CA ASN A 85 10.62 41.21 -16.18
C ASN A 85 10.99 39.84 -16.76
N ASN A 86 12.21 39.73 -17.28
CA ASN A 86 12.74 38.55 -17.98
C ASN A 86 13.59 37.70 -17.02
N TRP A 87 13.87 36.47 -17.43
CA TRP A 87 15.02 35.74 -16.88
C TRP A 87 16.31 36.50 -17.15
N ILE A 88 17.22 36.53 -16.18
CA ILE A 88 18.52 37.18 -16.28
C ILE A 88 19.63 36.21 -15.90
N TRP A 89 20.82 36.44 -16.44
CA TRP A 89 22.03 35.85 -15.89
C TRP A 89 22.45 36.61 -14.63
N SER A 90 22.89 35.90 -13.60
CA SER A 90 23.40 36.48 -12.36
C SER A 90 24.46 35.60 -11.72
N ASN A 91 25.35 36.21 -10.95
CA ASN A 91 26.23 35.54 -9.98
C ASN A 91 25.95 36.01 -8.54
N SER A 92 24.83 36.69 -8.34
CA SER A 92 24.41 37.33 -7.10
C SER A 92 23.03 36.85 -6.68
N ALA A 93 22.70 36.98 -5.39
CA ALA A 93 21.41 36.60 -4.83
C ALA A 93 20.24 37.28 -5.57
N PRO A 94 19.07 36.63 -5.67
CA PRO A 94 17.93 37.16 -6.43
C PRO A 94 17.40 38.50 -5.89
N GLY A 95 17.50 38.73 -4.58
CA GLY A 95 17.04 39.97 -3.93
C GLY A 95 15.51 40.16 -3.97
N GLY A 96 15.05 41.28 -3.42
CA GLY A 96 13.63 41.61 -3.25
C GLY A 96 13.20 41.69 -1.78
N GLN A 97 12.06 42.33 -1.53
CA GLN A 97 11.55 42.62 -0.18
C GLN A 97 11.30 41.35 0.66
N TYR A 98 10.95 40.24 0.02
CA TYR A 98 10.63 38.96 0.65
C TYR A 98 11.67 37.86 0.37
N SER A 99 12.79 38.23 -0.27
CA SER A 99 13.90 37.35 -0.65
C SER A 99 15.26 37.92 -0.25
N SER A 100 15.28 38.90 0.65
CA SER A 100 16.49 39.61 1.09
C SER A 100 17.51 38.71 1.79
N THR A 101 17.08 37.56 2.32
CA THR A 101 17.94 36.59 3.02
C THR A 101 18.33 35.39 2.15
N ILE A 102 17.97 35.39 0.87
CA ILE A 102 18.21 34.26 -0.04
C ILE A 102 19.64 34.31 -0.56
N ALA A 103 20.35 33.19 -0.47
CA ALA A 103 21.67 33.05 -1.06
C ALA A 103 21.58 32.81 -2.59
N PRO A 104 22.64 33.12 -3.37
CA PRO A 104 22.77 32.60 -4.72
C PRO A 104 22.71 31.07 -4.72
N ILE A 105 22.26 30.46 -5.81
CA ILE A 105 22.20 29.01 -5.95
C ILE A 105 23.57 28.39 -5.68
N ASN A 106 23.60 27.33 -4.87
CA ASN A 106 24.80 26.57 -4.57
C ASN A 106 24.90 25.36 -5.51
N SER A 107 25.02 25.65 -6.81
CA SER A 107 25.17 24.66 -7.88
C SER A 107 26.61 24.18 -8.05
N THR A 108 26.80 23.13 -8.85
CA THR A 108 28.13 22.58 -9.20
C THR A 108 29.02 23.63 -9.87
N THR A 109 28.50 24.42 -10.82
CA THR A 109 29.28 25.48 -11.50
C THR A 109 29.11 26.89 -10.94
N LYS A 110 28.38 27.09 -9.83
CA LYS A 110 28.03 28.40 -9.21
C LYS A 110 29.01 29.57 -9.32
N SER A 111 30.32 29.30 -9.38
CA SER A 111 31.37 30.30 -9.58
C SER A 111 31.28 31.06 -10.90
N ASP A 112 30.67 30.49 -11.94
CA ASP A 112 30.55 31.11 -13.26
C ASP A 112 29.15 31.68 -13.56
N GLY A 113 28.28 31.72 -12.55
CA GLY A 113 26.94 32.31 -12.63
C GLY A 113 25.83 31.30 -12.91
N PHE A 114 24.61 31.79 -13.07
CA PHE A 114 23.40 30.98 -13.25
C PHE A 114 22.29 31.84 -13.86
N MET A 115 21.20 31.21 -14.28
CA MET A 115 19.98 31.90 -14.71
C MET A 115 19.02 32.09 -13.54
N VAL A 116 18.40 33.26 -13.45
CA VAL A 116 17.44 33.58 -12.40
C VAL A 116 16.27 34.39 -12.93
N LEU A 117 15.07 34.06 -12.45
CA LEU A 117 13.90 34.92 -12.53
C LEU A 117 13.61 35.51 -11.14
N PRO A 118 14.10 36.73 -10.84
CA PRO A 118 13.98 37.34 -9.51
C PRO A 118 12.63 38.06 -9.38
N SER A 119 11.55 37.28 -9.35
CA SER A 119 10.16 37.76 -9.34
C SER A 119 9.89 38.79 -8.25
N ASP A 120 10.44 38.56 -7.06
CA ASP A 120 10.34 39.47 -5.92
C ASP A 120 11.06 40.79 -6.14
N LEU A 121 12.26 40.75 -6.71
CA LEU A 121 13.04 41.95 -7.01
C LEU A 121 12.32 42.84 -8.03
N TYR A 122 11.74 42.24 -9.07
CA TYR A 122 10.92 42.97 -10.04
C TYR A 122 9.67 43.60 -9.42
N ASN A 123 9.20 43.01 -8.32
CA ASN A 123 8.10 43.52 -7.52
C ASN A 123 8.57 44.34 -6.31
N THR A 124 9.82 44.84 -6.29
CA THR A 124 10.36 45.64 -5.18
C THR A 124 10.86 47.02 -5.63
N PRO A 125 10.14 48.13 -5.31
CA PRO A 125 8.77 48.16 -4.81
C PRO A 125 7.76 47.73 -5.90
N PHE A 126 6.51 47.46 -5.53
CA PHE A 126 5.49 47.01 -6.49
C PHE A 126 5.30 48.01 -7.65
N PRO A 127 5.46 47.58 -8.91
CA PRO A 127 5.19 48.42 -10.08
C PRO A 127 3.76 48.94 -10.06
N GLY A 128 3.58 50.26 -10.06
CA GLY A 128 2.24 50.87 -10.01
C GLY A 128 1.45 50.58 -8.72
N GLY A 129 2.10 50.10 -7.65
CA GLY A 129 1.48 49.84 -6.35
C GLY A 129 0.85 48.45 -6.18
N THR A 130 0.85 47.61 -7.22
CA THR A 130 0.27 46.26 -7.19
C THR A 130 1.30 45.25 -7.71
N PRO A 131 1.47 44.08 -7.09
CA PRO A 131 2.38 43.06 -7.61
C PRO A 131 1.92 42.57 -8.99
N VAL A 132 2.87 42.43 -9.91
CA VAL A 132 2.66 41.93 -11.26
C VAL A 132 3.11 40.48 -11.31
N GLY A 133 2.21 39.58 -11.72
CA GLY A 133 2.53 38.17 -11.90
C GLY A 133 3.53 37.99 -13.04
N MET A 134 4.47 37.05 -12.87
CA MET A 134 5.41 36.73 -13.94
C MET A 134 4.69 36.00 -15.08
N ASP A 135 5.22 36.15 -16.28
CA ASP A 135 4.93 35.28 -17.43
C ASP A 135 6.19 35.30 -18.31
N ALA A 136 7.22 34.58 -17.85
CA ALA A 136 8.57 34.71 -18.38
C ALA A 136 9.20 33.36 -18.66
N THR A 137 9.89 33.28 -19.80
CA THR A 137 10.58 32.08 -20.27
C THR A 137 12.07 32.30 -20.48
N ILE A 138 12.86 31.25 -20.31
CA ILE A 138 14.22 31.15 -20.85
C ILE A 138 14.28 29.90 -21.74
N THR A 139 14.49 30.11 -23.04
CA THR A 139 14.37 29.07 -24.07
C THR A 139 15.73 28.81 -24.72
N SER A 140 16.09 27.54 -24.88
CA SER A 140 17.32 27.14 -25.57
C SER A 140 17.24 27.42 -27.08
N PRO A 141 18.38 27.56 -27.77
CA PRO A 141 18.43 27.36 -29.21
C PRO A 141 18.13 25.89 -29.55
N ALA A 142 18.14 25.56 -30.84
CA ALA A 142 18.17 24.17 -31.29
C ALA A 142 19.39 23.46 -30.69
N ILE A 143 19.14 22.42 -29.90
CA ILE A 143 20.18 21.58 -29.32
C ILE A 143 20.33 20.34 -30.19
N SER A 144 21.52 20.12 -30.72
CA SER A 144 21.85 18.89 -31.44
C SER A 144 22.32 17.81 -30.47
N ILE A 145 21.65 16.66 -30.49
CA ILE A 145 22.02 15.47 -29.72
C ILE A 145 22.15 14.27 -30.66
N PRO A 146 22.94 13.22 -30.32
CA PRO A 146 22.88 11.96 -31.04
C PRO A 146 21.48 11.34 -30.89
N ALA A 147 21.08 10.52 -31.87
CA ALA A 147 19.83 9.77 -31.78
C ALA A 147 19.94 8.71 -30.67
N THR A 148 19.34 9.02 -29.52
CA THR A 148 19.39 8.18 -28.31
C THR A 148 17.97 7.80 -27.90
N ALA A 149 17.71 6.51 -27.65
CA ALA A 149 16.36 6.03 -27.36
C ALA A 149 15.87 6.35 -25.93
N SER A 150 16.77 6.67 -24.99
CA SER A 150 16.43 7.14 -23.64
C SER A 150 17.19 8.42 -23.32
N VAL A 151 16.46 9.49 -22.98
CA VAL A 151 17.01 10.82 -22.73
C VAL A 151 16.45 11.36 -21.41
N ILE A 152 17.36 11.75 -20.52
CA ILE A 152 17.05 12.39 -19.24
C ILE A 152 17.43 13.87 -19.33
N LEU A 153 16.50 14.75 -18.97
CA LEU A 153 16.77 16.16 -18.70
C LEU A 153 17.14 16.30 -17.22
N GLN A 154 18.30 16.87 -16.95
CA GLN A 154 18.77 17.21 -15.61
C GLN A 154 19.10 18.70 -15.55
N TRP A 155 18.83 19.34 -14.42
CA TRP A 155 19.38 20.66 -14.10
C TRP A 155 19.51 20.79 -12.58
N GLU A 156 20.25 21.79 -12.13
CA GLU A 156 20.31 22.15 -10.73
C GLU A 156 19.42 23.38 -10.50
N GLN A 157 18.62 23.38 -9.42
CA GLN A 157 17.73 24.49 -9.13
C GLN A 157 17.65 24.88 -7.67
N SER A 158 17.30 26.15 -7.47
CA SER A 158 16.71 26.63 -6.23
C SER A 158 15.50 27.49 -6.53
N SER A 159 14.38 27.20 -5.92
CA SER A 159 13.14 27.93 -6.16
C SER A 159 12.31 28.09 -4.89
N ARG A 160 11.52 29.15 -4.91
CA ARG A 160 10.37 29.34 -4.04
C ARG A 160 9.42 30.22 -4.82
N TYR A 161 8.13 29.95 -4.74
CA TYR A 161 7.14 30.76 -5.45
C TYR A 161 5.97 31.12 -4.53
N CYS A 162 5.28 32.19 -4.89
CA CYS A 162 4.10 32.68 -4.20
C CYS A 162 3.10 33.20 -5.23
N CYS A 163 1.79 33.01 -5.03
CA CYS A 163 1.14 32.62 -3.77
C CYS A 163 0.03 31.58 -3.92
N SER A 164 -0.34 31.24 -5.14
CA SER A 164 -1.40 30.30 -5.47
C SER A 164 -0.81 28.95 -5.84
N GLY A 165 -1.51 27.85 -5.50
CA GLY A 165 -1.18 26.54 -6.06
C GLY A 165 -1.45 26.43 -7.57
N ALA A 166 -2.09 27.45 -8.17
CA ALA A 166 -2.27 27.57 -9.61
C ALA A 166 -1.12 28.31 -10.32
N ASP A 167 -0.16 28.87 -9.56
CA ASP A 167 1.03 29.49 -10.17
C ASP A 167 1.97 28.39 -10.67
N GLU A 168 2.52 28.59 -11.87
CA GLU A 168 3.28 27.54 -12.57
C GLU A 168 4.77 27.85 -12.56
N LEU A 169 5.58 26.85 -12.16
CA LEU A 169 7.01 26.76 -12.43
C LEU A 169 7.21 25.46 -13.20
N VAL A 170 7.38 25.57 -14.51
CA VAL A 170 7.40 24.40 -15.40
C VAL A 170 8.62 24.39 -16.30
N VAL A 171 9.03 23.19 -16.68
CA VAL A 171 9.98 22.97 -17.76
C VAL A 171 9.25 22.35 -18.93
N GLU A 172 9.53 22.85 -20.12
CA GLU A 172 8.85 22.47 -21.34
C GLU A 172 9.89 21.97 -22.35
N VAL A 173 9.54 20.91 -23.07
CA VAL A 173 10.42 20.28 -24.07
C VAL A 173 9.73 20.19 -25.42
N SER A 174 10.51 20.30 -26.50
CA SER A 174 10.01 20.32 -27.87
C SER A 174 11.01 19.75 -28.87
N THR A 175 10.53 19.24 -30.00
CA THR A 175 11.34 18.80 -31.15
C THR A 175 11.26 19.75 -32.35
N ASP A 176 10.34 20.72 -32.32
CA ASP A 176 10.04 21.64 -33.43
C ASP A 176 10.06 23.13 -33.01
N ASN A 177 10.23 23.43 -31.71
CA ASN A 177 10.15 24.77 -31.11
C ASN A 177 8.77 25.44 -31.23
N LEU A 178 7.73 24.69 -31.61
CA LEU A 178 6.36 25.15 -31.79
C LEU A 178 5.41 24.46 -30.82
N THR A 179 5.52 23.14 -30.75
CA THR A 179 4.71 22.26 -29.90
C THR A 179 5.51 21.88 -28.66
N TRP A 180 4.96 22.14 -27.48
CA TRP A 180 5.66 21.97 -26.20
C TRP A 180 4.95 20.97 -25.30
N THR A 181 5.69 20.02 -24.75
CA THR A 181 5.22 19.18 -23.64
C THR A 181 5.68 19.80 -22.33
N THR A 182 4.75 19.97 -21.39
CA THR A 182 4.99 20.62 -20.10
C THR A 182 5.22 19.59 -18.99
N TYR A 183 6.23 19.83 -18.16
CA TYR A 183 6.53 19.08 -16.96
C TYR A 183 6.57 20.03 -15.75
N ASP A 184 6.04 19.55 -14.62
CA ASP A 184 6.13 20.26 -13.35
C ASP A 184 7.58 20.28 -12.85
N ALA A 185 8.15 21.49 -12.72
CA ALA A 185 9.53 21.66 -12.24
C ALA A 185 9.61 21.79 -10.70
N VAL A 186 8.48 21.84 -10.00
CA VAL A 186 8.44 21.84 -8.52
C VAL A 186 8.06 20.48 -7.93
N PHE A 187 7.88 19.45 -8.76
CA PHE A 187 7.65 18.05 -8.34
C PHE A 187 6.51 17.89 -7.32
N GLY A 188 5.38 18.57 -7.57
CA GLY A 188 4.17 18.54 -6.75
C GLY A 188 4.24 19.41 -5.50
N ARG A 189 5.31 20.19 -5.30
CA ARG A 189 5.44 21.07 -4.13
C ARG A 189 4.53 22.30 -4.24
N GLY A 190 3.76 22.54 -3.17
CA GLY A 190 2.88 23.70 -3.07
C GLY A 190 3.62 25.02 -2.84
N ALA A 191 2.89 26.12 -3.05
CA ALA A 191 3.39 27.49 -2.90
C ALA A 191 4.05 27.74 -1.52
N ASN A 192 4.96 28.70 -1.47
CA ASN A 192 5.76 29.07 -0.31
C ASN A 192 6.76 28.00 0.20
N THR A 193 6.85 26.84 -0.44
CA THR A 193 7.86 25.81 -0.15
C THR A 193 9.18 26.16 -0.83
N ALA A 194 10.24 26.40 -0.05
CA ALA A 194 11.57 26.67 -0.58
C ALA A 194 12.32 25.37 -0.87
N VAL A 195 13.03 25.32 -2.00
CA VAL A 195 13.96 24.25 -2.34
C VAL A 195 15.29 24.84 -2.83
N PRO A 196 16.44 24.34 -2.35
CA PRO A 196 16.56 23.61 -1.08
C PRO A 196 16.18 24.52 0.11
N SER A 197 15.96 23.93 1.29
CA SER A 197 15.72 24.66 2.53
C SER A 197 16.74 24.25 3.59
N PRO A 198 17.63 25.16 4.06
CA PRO A 198 17.76 26.58 3.66
C PRO A 198 18.30 26.74 2.23
N SER A 199 18.08 27.90 1.61
CA SER A 199 18.50 28.17 0.21
C SER A 199 20.03 28.15 -0.01
N SER A 200 20.82 28.19 1.06
CA SER A 200 22.28 28.03 1.02
C SER A 200 22.76 26.57 0.91
N ALA A 201 21.88 25.59 1.10
CA ALA A 201 22.20 24.18 0.91
C ALA A 201 22.49 23.88 -0.58
N ALA A 202 23.06 22.71 -0.86
CA ALA A 202 23.34 22.27 -2.23
C ALA A 202 22.06 22.34 -3.08
N ALA A 203 22.19 22.82 -4.32
CA ALA A 203 21.08 22.93 -5.25
C ALA A 203 20.35 21.59 -5.41
N GLU A 204 19.04 21.64 -5.65
CA GLU A 204 18.29 20.43 -5.99
C GLU A 204 18.70 19.97 -7.37
N ILE A 205 19.16 18.72 -7.47
CA ILE A 205 19.36 18.07 -8.77
C ILE A 205 17.99 17.58 -9.25
N ALA A 206 17.37 18.37 -10.12
CA ALA A 206 16.12 18.05 -10.77
C ALA A 206 16.38 17.10 -11.94
N ARG A 207 15.59 16.03 -12.06
CA ARG A 207 15.71 15.03 -13.14
C ARG A 207 14.33 14.65 -13.67
N LEU A 208 14.20 14.62 -15.00
CA LEU A 208 13.00 14.20 -15.72
C LEU A 208 13.36 13.25 -16.85
N ASN A 209 12.58 12.17 -16.99
CA ASN A 209 12.63 11.33 -18.18
C ASN A 209 11.79 11.99 -19.29
N VAL A 210 12.47 12.47 -20.33
CA VAL A 210 11.87 13.18 -21.47
C VAL A 210 11.89 12.33 -22.74
N SER A 211 12.16 11.03 -22.59
CA SER A 211 12.28 10.09 -23.72
C SER A 211 11.01 10.00 -24.56
N ALA A 212 9.82 10.21 -23.96
CA ALA A 212 8.57 10.23 -24.70
C ALA A 212 8.55 11.25 -25.86
N GLN A 213 9.34 12.32 -25.77
CA GLN A 213 9.49 13.36 -26.80
C GLN A 213 10.84 13.26 -27.50
N PHE A 214 11.92 12.99 -26.75
CA PHE A 214 13.29 13.11 -27.25
C PHE A 214 13.89 11.80 -27.76
N ALA A 215 13.24 10.65 -27.56
CA ALA A 215 13.77 9.38 -28.04
C ALA A 215 14.02 9.40 -29.55
N ASN A 216 15.26 9.07 -29.92
CA ASN A 216 15.78 9.04 -31.29
C ASN A 216 15.70 10.37 -32.05
N GLN A 217 15.46 11.47 -31.35
CA GLN A 217 15.53 12.80 -31.94
C GLN A 217 16.97 13.27 -32.01
N THR A 218 17.29 14.08 -33.03
CA THR A 218 18.62 14.67 -33.21
C THR A 218 18.64 16.18 -32.99
N THR A 219 17.47 16.81 -32.93
CA THR A 219 17.29 18.23 -32.64
C THR A 219 16.18 18.40 -31.64
N VAL A 220 16.48 19.08 -30.53
CA VAL A 220 15.56 19.27 -29.40
C VAL A 220 15.66 20.68 -28.84
N TYR A 221 14.64 21.09 -28.08
CA TYR A 221 14.54 22.39 -27.43
C TYR A 221 14.03 22.21 -26.01
N VAL A 222 14.56 23.01 -25.08
CA VAL A 222 14.13 23.06 -23.68
C VAL A 222 13.85 24.51 -23.29
N ARG A 223 12.81 24.74 -22.48
CA ARG A 223 12.55 26.05 -21.89
C ARG A 223 12.02 25.95 -20.47
N TRP A 224 12.35 26.92 -19.63
CA TRP A 224 11.76 27.08 -18.31
C TRP A 224 10.79 28.25 -18.35
N ARG A 225 9.58 28.05 -17.81
CA ARG A 225 8.52 29.06 -17.80
C ARG A 225 7.95 29.21 -16.40
N GLN A 226 7.87 30.46 -15.94
CA GLN A 226 7.13 30.81 -14.74
C GLN A 226 5.93 31.69 -15.11
N THR A 227 4.75 31.32 -14.62
CA THR A 227 3.50 32.08 -14.86
C THR A 227 2.74 32.31 -13.54
N GLY A 228 2.21 33.51 -13.34
CA GLY A 228 1.37 33.89 -12.20
C GLY A 228 2.13 34.37 -10.97
N ALA A 229 3.18 33.65 -10.57
CA ALA A 229 3.90 33.93 -9.34
C ALA A 229 4.47 35.36 -9.29
N THR A 230 4.26 36.05 -8.16
CA THR A 230 4.58 37.48 -7.96
C THR A 230 5.78 37.71 -7.07
N HIS A 231 6.09 36.76 -6.18
CA HIS A 231 7.16 36.89 -5.20
C HIS A 231 8.15 35.74 -5.28
N TYR A 232 9.21 35.88 -4.51
CA TYR A 232 10.39 35.03 -4.44
C TYR A 232 11.19 34.95 -5.75
N TYR A 233 11.59 33.75 -6.17
CA TYR A 233 12.63 33.58 -7.17
C TYR A 233 12.64 32.16 -7.74
N TRP A 234 13.22 32.02 -8.92
CA TRP A 234 13.63 30.73 -9.46
C TRP A 234 15.01 30.84 -10.09
N MET A 235 15.95 30.06 -9.58
CA MET A 235 17.32 29.94 -10.07
C MET A 235 17.52 28.56 -10.70
N ILE A 236 18.14 28.51 -11.87
CA ILE A 236 18.54 27.28 -12.56
C ILE A 236 20.00 27.38 -13.01
N ASP A 237 20.69 26.24 -12.97
CA ASP A 237 22.06 26.10 -13.45
C ASP A 237 22.32 24.66 -13.91
N ASP A 238 23.48 24.40 -14.53
CA ASP A 238 23.97 23.06 -14.85
C ASP A 238 22.95 22.18 -15.63
N VAL A 239 22.35 22.76 -16.67
CA VAL A 239 21.39 22.07 -17.54
C VAL A 239 22.11 21.01 -18.38
N MET A 240 21.61 19.78 -18.36
CA MET A 240 22.17 18.63 -19.05
C MET A 240 21.10 17.78 -19.73
N LEU A 241 21.41 17.30 -20.92
CA LEU A 241 20.75 16.12 -21.49
C LEU A 241 21.69 14.94 -21.33
N LEU A 242 21.18 13.87 -20.75
CA LEU A 242 21.93 12.66 -20.40
C LEU A 242 21.33 11.47 -21.13
N GLU A 243 22.18 10.53 -21.53
CA GLU A 243 21.73 9.21 -21.92
C GLU A 243 21.08 8.53 -20.70
N GLY A 244 19.83 8.08 -20.88
CA GLY A 244 19.11 7.33 -19.85
C GLY A 244 19.63 5.90 -19.68
N ALA A 245 19.00 5.15 -18.79
CA ALA A 245 19.36 3.75 -18.59
C ALA A 245 19.08 2.93 -19.87
N GLY A 246 19.92 1.92 -20.12
CA GLY A 246 19.70 0.94 -21.17
C GLY A 246 18.58 -0.04 -20.80
N ASP A 247 18.67 -0.59 -19.60
CA ASP A 247 17.74 -1.59 -19.08
C ASP A 247 17.05 -1.03 -17.83
N ALA A 248 15.83 -0.50 -17.98
CA ALA A 248 15.08 0.10 -16.89
C ALA A 248 13.58 -0.22 -17.01
N MET A 249 13.21 -1.41 -16.56
CA MET A 249 11.80 -1.74 -16.38
C MET A 249 11.26 -1.08 -15.11
N GLU A 250 10.06 -0.54 -15.17
CA GLU A 250 9.40 0.12 -14.06
C GLU A 250 8.06 -0.55 -13.78
N LEU A 251 7.67 -0.63 -12.51
CA LEU A 251 6.32 -0.93 -12.06
C LEU A 251 5.60 0.40 -11.87
N THR A 252 4.75 0.73 -12.82
CA THR A 252 4.07 2.04 -12.84
C THR A 252 2.74 2.05 -12.12
N ASP A 253 2.12 0.87 -11.97
CA ASP A 253 0.94 0.67 -11.16
C ASP A 253 0.84 -0.81 -10.74
N TYR A 254 0.13 -1.09 -9.67
CA TYR A 254 -0.10 -2.44 -9.18
C TYR A 254 -1.36 -2.51 -8.34
N THR A 255 -2.04 -3.65 -8.36
CA THR A 255 -3.28 -3.84 -7.62
C THR A 255 -3.42 -5.28 -7.16
N ILE A 256 -3.84 -5.44 -5.90
CA ILE A 256 -4.42 -6.69 -5.41
C ILE A 256 -5.91 -6.67 -5.73
N ASN A 257 -6.35 -7.61 -6.56
CA ASN A 257 -7.76 -7.84 -6.79
C ASN A 257 -8.30 -8.78 -5.72
N PHE A 258 -9.15 -8.23 -4.86
CA PHE A 258 -10.01 -8.98 -3.95
C PHE A 258 -11.26 -9.53 -4.66
N ALA A 259 -11.41 -9.23 -5.96
CA ALA A 259 -12.55 -9.59 -6.80
C ALA A 259 -12.84 -11.09 -6.78
N ASP A 260 -14.04 -11.42 -6.31
CA ASP A 260 -14.94 -12.35 -7.00
C ASP A 260 -16.37 -12.06 -6.50
N THR A 261 -16.98 -11.09 -7.17
CA THR A 261 -18.43 -10.85 -7.15
C THR A 261 -18.87 -10.55 -8.58
N SER A 262 -20.16 -10.69 -8.87
CA SER A 262 -20.75 -10.19 -10.12
C SER A 262 -20.59 -8.68 -10.30
N ALA A 263 -20.28 -7.96 -9.22
CA ALA A 263 -20.09 -6.51 -9.17
C ALA A 263 -19.25 -5.98 -10.33
N GLU A 264 -19.87 -5.21 -11.22
CA GLU A 264 -19.19 -4.44 -12.28
C GLU A 264 -18.08 -3.54 -11.71
N TYR A 265 -18.30 -3.02 -10.51
CA TYR A 265 -17.35 -2.20 -9.78
C TYR A 265 -16.60 -3.05 -8.74
N ASN A 266 -15.26 -3.05 -8.79
CA ASN A 266 -14.41 -3.86 -7.91
C ASN A 266 -13.76 -2.99 -6.81
N PRO A 267 -14.38 -2.80 -5.62
CA PRO A 267 -13.82 -1.96 -4.58
C PRO A 267 -12.54 -2.57 -4.01
N VAL A 268 -11.58 -1.73 -3.63
CA VAL A 268 -10.33 -2.19 -3.03
C VAL A 268 -10.49 -2.30 -1.52
N HIS A 269 -10.55 -3.53 -1.00
CA HIS A 269 -10.58 -3.77 0.44
C HIS A 269 -9.20 -3.71 1.06
N THR A 270 -9.17 -3.37 2.34
CA THR A 270 -7.96 -3.37 3.18
C THR A 270 -8.07 -4.38 4.30
N ILE A 271 -9.29 -4.80 4.65
CA ILE A 271 -9.59 -5.79 5.68
C ILE A 271 -10.66 -6.72 5.13
N VAL A 272 -10.35 -8.01 5.04
CA VAL A 272 -11.29 -9.02 4.54
C VAL A 272 -11.29 -10.21 5.49
N PRO A 273 -12.46 -10.72 5.92
CA PRO A 273 -12.51 -11.92 6.73
C PRO A 273 -12.03 -13.14 5.95
N GLN A 274 -11.23 -14.02 6.55
CA GLN A 274 -10.68 -15.21 5.87
C GLN A 274 -11.77 -16.06 5.20
N LEU A 275 -12.86 -16.33 5.92
CA LEU A 275 -13.97 -17.16 5.41
C LEU A 275 -14.81 -16.45 4.34
N ALA A 276 -14.76 -15.13 4.24
CA ALA A 276 -15.45 -14.34 3.20
C ALA A 276 -14.51 -13.89 2.07
N MET A 277 -13.27 -14.38 2.06
CA MET A 277 -12.27 -14.00 1.07
C MET A 277 -12.20 -15.05 -0.03
N ASN A 278 -12.14 -14.56 -1.27
CA ASN A 278 -11.84 -15.37 -2.43
C ASN A 278 -10.34 -15.45 -2.69
N GLU A 279 -9.97 -16.26 -3.69
CA GLU A 279 -8.60 -16.27 -4.17
C GLU A 279 -8.21 -14.88 -4.70
N LEU A 280 -7.18 -14.28 -4.13
CA LEU A 280 -6.62 -13.01 -4.57
C LEU A 280 -5.94 -13.20 -5.92
N SER A 281 -6.06 -12.22 -6.81
CA SER A 281 -5.22 -12.11 -8.01
C SER A 281 -4.48 -10.79 -8.03
N PHE A 282 -3.44 -10.70 -8.85
CA PHE A 282 -2.53 -9.56 -8.82
C PHE A 282 -2.30 -9.04 -10.23
N ILE A 283 -2.29 -7.72 -10.38
CA ILE A 283 -2.00 -7.04 -11.64
C ILE A 283 -0.84 -6.09 -11.40
N GLY A 284 0.08 -6.00 -12.36
CA GLY A 284 1.11 -4.97 -12.41
C GLY A 284 1.25 -4.38 -13.80
N ASN A 285 1.20 -3.06 -13.86
CA ASN A 285 1.45 -2.28 -15.08
C ASN A 285 2.93 -1.95 -15.16
N THR A 286 3.60 -2.51 -16.17
CA THR A 286 5.03 -2.36 -16.39
C THR A 286 5.30 -1.35 -17.50
N PHE A 287 6.44 -0.68 -17.43
CA PHE A 287 6.90 0.25 -18.46
C PHE A 287 8.38 0.06 -18.72
N ASN A 288 8.79 0.03 -19.98
CA ASN A 288 10.20 0.04 -20.34
C ASN A 288 10.70 1.49 -20.50
N ALA A 289 11.26 2.05 -19.43
CA ALA A 289 11.92 3.36 -19.43
C ALA A 289 13.35 3.30 -20.01
N GLY A 290 13.87 2.10 -20.25
CA GLY A 290 15.20 1.87 -20.81
C GLY A 290 15.25 2.06 -22.32
N SER A 291 16.46 2.31 -22.86
CA SER A 291 16.68 2.42 -24.31
C SER A 291 16.63 1.07 -25.03
N ASN A 292 16.91 -0.04 -24.33
CA ASN A 292 16.95 -1.37 -24.91
C ASN A 292 15.59 -2.05 -24.87
N THR A 293 15.26 -2.80 -25.92
CA THR A 293 14.16 -3.76 -25.90
C THR A 293 14.43 -4.82 -24.83
N GLN A 294 13.53 -4.93 -23.85
CA GLN A 294 13.65 -5.87 -22.74
C GLN A 294 13.07 -7.24 -23.11
N THR A 295 13.69 -8.31 -22.63
CA THR A 295 13.24 -9.69 -22.83
C THR A 295 13.14 -10.41 -21.49
N GLY A 296 12.41 -11.53 -21.43
CA GLY A 296 12.17 -12.23 -20.17
C GLY A 296 11.53 -11.31 -19.13
N VAL A 297 10.61 -10.45 -19.58
CA VAL A 297 9.88 -9.54 -18.70
C VAL A 297 8.79 -10.34 -17.98
N GLY A 298 8.59 -10.08 -16.70
CA GLY A 298 7.56 -10.74 -15.92
C GLY A 298 7.20 -9.93 -14.68
N LEU A 299 6.21 -10.40 -13.95
CA LEU A 299 5.84 -9.86 -12.65
C LEU A 299 5.92 -10.99 -11.62
N GLU A 300 6.62 -10.73 -10.52
CA GLU A 300 6.70 -11.58 -9.35
C GLU A 300 5.97 -10.90 -8.19
N VAL A 301 5.19 -11.68 -7.43
CA VAL A 301 4.47 -11.25 -6.25
C VAL A 301 4.81 -12.18 -5.09
N ALA A 302 5.51 -11.66 -4.10
CA ALA A 302 5.78 -12.35 -2.84
C ALA A 302 4.73 -11.93 -1.82
N ILE A 303 3.94 -12.89 -1.35
CA ILE A 303 2.94 -12.66 -0.30
C ILE A 303 3.57 -12.99 1.04
N VAL A 304 3.62 -12.00 1.92
CA VAL A 304 4.28 -12.08 3.22
C VAL A 304 3.21 -11.97 4.30
N GLN A 305 3.20 -12.89 5.25
CA GLN A 305 2.51 -12.72 6.53
C GLN A 305 3.46 -12.02 7.49
N ASP A 306 3.18 -10.75 7.79
CA ASP A 306 4.00 -9.90 8.65
C ASP A 306 3.79 -10.25 10.13
N SER A 307 2.52 -10.44 10.52
CA SER A 307 2.14 -10.87 11.86
C SER A 307 0.83 -11.65 11.84
N THR A 308 0.61 -12.47 12.86
CA THR A 308 -0.71 -13.08 13.10
C THR A 308 -1.69 -12.00 13.55
N TYR A 309 -2.98 -12.27 13.43
CA TYR A 309 -4.01 -11.31 13.83
C TYR A 309 -3.92 -10.90 15.31
N PHE A 310 -3.36 -11.78 16.15
CA PHE A 310 -3.17 -11.59 17.59
C PHE A 310 -1.79 -11.02 17.97
N GLY A 311 -1.03 -10.49 17.01
CA GLY A 311 0.24 -9.79 17.24
C GLY A 311 1.44 -10.70 17.50
N MET A 312 1.37 -11.99 17.14
CA MET A 312 2.55 -12.85 17.11
C MET A 312 3.33 -12.65 15.79
N PRO A 313 4.65 -12.97 15.74
CA PRO A 313 5.41 -12.92 14.50
C PRO A 313 4.74 -13.74 13.39
N GLY A 314 4.69 -13.19 12.17
CA GLY A 314 4.12 -13.88 11.02
C GLY A 314 5.04 -14.94 10.43
N ALA A 315 4.51 -15.74 9.49
CA ALA A 315 5.26 -16.81 8.85
C ALA A 315 6.31 -16.34 7.82
N GLY A 316 6.40 -15.03 7.53
CA GLY A 316 7.25 -14.52 6.46
C GLY A 316 6.61 -14.78 5.09
N VAL A 317 7.40 -15.11 4.07
CA VAL A 317 6.87 -15.41 2.73
C VAL A 317 6.02 -16.67 2.78
N VAL A 318 4.72 -16.53 2.59
CA VAL A 318 3.74 -17.64 2.59
C VAL A 318 3.44 -18.15 1.19
N ASP A 319 3.66 -17.33 0.17
CA ASP A 319 3.55 -17.73 -1.23
C ASP A 319 4.40 -16.80 -2.13
N LEU A 320 4.82 -17.34 -3.27
CA LEU A 320 5.56 -16.61 -4.29
C LEU A 320 5.00 -17.00 -5.66
N LYS A 321 4.44 -16.02 -6.36
CA LYS A 321 3.84 -16.20 -7.67
C LYS A 321 4.60 -15.38 -8.70
N SER A 322 4.70 -15.89 -9.91
CA SER A 322 5.20 -15.08 -11.02
C SER A 322 4.55 -15.48 -12.34
N THR A 323 4.44 -14.49 -13.22
CA THR A 323 4.02 -14.66 -14.61
C THR A 323 5.04 -13.98 -15.51
N MET A 324 5.50 -14.68 -16.54
CA MET A 324 6.41 -14.13 -17.56
C MET A 324 5.62 -13.80 -18.82
N LEU A 325 5.95 -12.66 -19.44
CA LEU A 325 5.49 -12.33 -20.78
C LEU A 325 6.17 -13.24 -21.80
N SER A 326 5.44 -13.59 -22.87
CA SER A 326 5.95 -14.41 -23.96
C SER A 326 6.78 -13.62 -24.98
N GLY A 327 6.63 -12.30 -25.02
CA GLY A 327 7.29 -11.39 -25.95
C GLY A 327 8.39 -10.54 -25.31
N SER A 328 8.98 -9.67 -26.14
CA SER A 328 9.86 -8.61 -25.68
C SER A 328 9.08 -7.30 -25.51
N VAL A 329 9.53 -6.43 -24.61
CA VAL A 329 8.94 -5.11 -24.38
C VAL A 329 9.87 -4.04 -24.96
N PRO A 330 9.56 -3.46 -26.13
CA PRO A 330 10.37 -2.38 -26.71
C PRO A 330 10.46 -1.15 -25.80
N SER A 331 11.44 -0.28 -26.06
CA SER A 331 11.57 0.99 -25.34
C SER A 331 10.28 1.81 -25.45
N LEU A 332 9.90 2.47 -24.35
CA LEU A 332 8.70 3.29 -24.20
C LEU A 332 7.37 2.55 -24.37
N GLN A 333 7.37 1.22 -24.33
CA GLN A 333 6.15 0.42 -24.31
C GLN A 333 5.73 0.07 -22.89
N ARG A 334 4.42 -0.07 -22.71
CA ARG A 334 3.78 -0.55 -21.48
C ARG A 334 3.21 -1.94 -21.70
N ASP A 335 3.13 -2.70 -20.62
CA ASP A 335 2.45 -3.99 -20.62
C ASP A 335 1.75 -4.20 -19.28
N GLU A 336 0.67 -4.99 -19.28
CA GLU A 336 -0.11 -5.34 -18.10
C GLU A 336 0.05 -6.84 -17.83
N ILE A 337 0.54 -7.19 -16.64
CA ILE A 337 0.86 -8.58 -16.29
C ILE A 337 -0.06 -9.07 -15.17
N TYR A 338 -0.82 -10.11 -15.47
CA TYR A 338 -1.67 -10.82 -14.51
C TYR A 338 -0.88 -11.95 -13.85
N VAL A 339 -0.80 -11.93 -12.53
CA VAL A 339 -0.16 -12.98 -11.72
C VAL A 339 -1.23 -13.81 -11.04
N GLY A 340 -1.00 -15.13 -11.04
CA GLY A 340 -1.96 -16.16 -10.66
C GLY A 340 -2.55 -16.01 -9.26
N LYS A 341 -3.48 -16.92 -8.96
CA LYS A 341 -4.34 -16.82 -7.79
C LYS A 341 -3.67 -17.26 -6.48
N TYR A 342 -4.05 -16.65 -5.37
CA TYR A 342 -3.65 -16.98 -4.01
C TYR A 342 -4.85 -17.05 -3.06
N LEU A 343 -5.11 -18.21 -2.48
CA LEU A 343 -6.10 -18.36 -1.42
C LEU A 343 -5.43 -18.22 -0.05
N ASN A 344 -5.81 -17.19 0.72
CA ASN A 344 -5.33 -17.07 2.08
C ASN A 344 -6.07 -18.04 3.01
N THR A 345 -5.31 -18.74 3.85
CA THR A 345 -5.83 -19.75 4.78
C THR A 345 -5.58 -19.41 6.25
N GLY A 346 -5.03 -18.22 6.54
CA GLY A 346 -4.81 -17.77 7.90
C GLY A 346 -5.11 -16.29 8.10
N ASP A 347 -5.49 -15.95 9.32
CA ASP A 347 -5.69 -14.57 9.74
C ASP A 347 -4.36 -13.87 10.01
N GLY A 348 -4.32 -12.56 9.79
CA GLY A 348 -3.16 -11.73 10.10
C GLY A 348 -2.99 -10.50 9.22
N TYR A 349 -1.82 -9.91 9.36
CA TYR A 349 -1.38 -8.76 8.60
C TYR A 349 -0.48 -9.25 7.48
N TYR A 350 -0.81 -8.87 6.25
CA TYR A 350 -0.14 -9.35 5.06
C TYR A 350 0.36 -8.18 4.21
N THR A 351 1.45 -8.44 3.49
CA THR A 351 1.98 -7.54 2.47
C THR A 351 2.27 -8.32 1.19
N ALA A 352 1.71 -7.84 0.07
CA ALA A 352 2.10 -8.30 -1.27
C ALA A 352 3.22 -7.40 -1.78
N ASN A 353 4.39 -7.99 -2.04
CA ASN A 353 5.54 -7.30 -2.63
C ASN A 353 5.62 -7.66 -4.11
N PHE A 354 5.49 -6.66 -4.96
CA PHE A 354 5.53 -6.76 -6.41
C PHE A 354 6.94 -6.46 -6.92
N ARG A 355 7.37 -7.18 -7.95
CA ARG A 355 8.63 -6.94 -8.63
C ARG A 355 8.55 -7.26 -10.11
N VAL A 356 8.99 -6.33 -10.93
CA VAL A 356 9.20 -6.59 -12.36
C VAL A 356 10.48 -7.39 -12.54
N LEU A 357 10.34 -8.51 -13.25
CA LEU A 357 11.43 -9.37 -13.68
C LEU A 357 11.87 -8.93 -15.09
N SER A 358 13.16 -9.07 -15.39
CA SER A 358 13.74 -8.86 -16.72
C SER A 358 14.97 -9.75 -16.87
N ALA A 359 15.29 -10.16 -18.10
CA ALA A 359 16.50 -10.97 -18.36
C ALA A 359 17.78 -10.15 -18.16
N ALA A 360 17.77 -8.87 -18.53
CA ALA A 360 18.85 -7.93 -18.25
C ALA A 360 18.73 -7.38 -16.82
N GLN A 361 19.88 -7.04 -16.22
CA GLN A 361 19.90 -6.41 -14.90
C GLN A 361 19.30 -5.00 -15.00
N ASN A 362 18.24 -4.78 -14.24
CA ASN A 362 17.57 -3.48 -14.19
C ASN A 362 18.48 -2.44 -13.51
N GLN A 363 18.75 -1.34 -14.21
CA GLN A 363 19.59 -0.24 -13.77
C GLN A 363 18.84 0.78 -12.92
N ASN A 364 17.50 0.68 -12.82
CA ASN A 364 16.65 1.43 -11.90
C ASN A 364 15.79 0.47 -11.04
N PRO A 365 16.41 -0.36 -10.19
CA PRO A 365 15.71 -1.43 -9.48
C PRO A 365 14.64 -0.93 -8.49
N SER A 366 14.77 0.30 -7.96
CA SER A 366 13.79 0.90 -7.06
C SER A 366 12.47 1.24 -7.75
N ALA A 367 12.49 1.56 -9.04
CA ALA A 367 11.27 1.82 -9.82
C ALA A 367 10.59 0.52 -10.27
N ALA A 368 11.25 -0.63 -10.14
CA ALA A 368 10.77 -1.94 -10.59
C ALA A 368 10.00 -2.72 -9.51
N ILE A 369 9.74 -2.11 -8.36
CA ILE A 369 9.13 -2.76 -7.18
C ILE A 369 7.98 -1.93 -6.64
N GLY A 370 7.05 -2.60 -5.96
CA GLY A 370 5.91 -1.97 -5.27
C GLY A 370 5.41 -2.85 -4.15
N SER A 371 4.62 -2.31 -3.24
CA SER A 371 4.02 -3.11 -2.18
C SER A 371 2.64 -2.61 -1.76
N GLN A 372 1.77 -3.54 -1.38
CA GLN A 372 0.44 -3.25 -0.85
C GLN A 372 0.16 -4.16 0.35
N SER A 373 -0.21 -3.56 1.48
CA SER A 373 -0.59 -4.31 2.68
C SER A 373 -2.10 -4.44 2.81
N PHE A 374 -2.54 -5.57 3.37
CA PHE A 374 -3.93 -5.87 3.67
C PHE A 374 -4.04 -6.72 4.94
N ILE A 375 -5.23 -6.77 5.52
CA ILE A 375 -5.52 -7.51 6.74
C ILE A 375 -6.49 -8.63 6.41
N VAL A 376 -6.16 -9.83 6.87
CA VAL A 376 -7.08 -10.95 6.92
C VAL A 376 -7.61 -11.05 8.34
N SER A 377 -8.89 -10.78 8.50
CA SER A 377 -9.56 -10.79 9.79
C SER A 377 -10.37 -12.07 9.97
N ASP A 378 -10.91 -12.25 11.18
CA ASP A 378 -11.89 -13.30 11.45
C ASP A 378 -13.32 -12.90 11.02
N SER A 379 -13.67 -11.61 11.16
CA SER A 379 -15.06 -11.13 11.17
C SER A 379 -15.26 -9.72 10.62
N ILE A 380 -14.19 -8.99 10.29
CA ILE A 380 -14.27 -7.57 9.94
C ILE A 380 -14.02 -7.39 8.45
N LEU A 381 -14.94 -6.71 7.77
CA LEU A 381 -14.79 -6.31 6.37
C LEU A 381 -14.70 -4.78 6.28
N GLY A 382 -13.70 -4.26 5.56
CA GLY A 382 -13.47 -2.83 5.46
C GLY A 382 -12.53 -2.41 4.32
N LYS A 383 -12.61 -1.12 3.99
CA LYS A 383 -11.78 -0.45 2.95
C LYS A 383 -10.83 0.59 3.53
N ASP A 384 -11.02 0.91 4.81
CA ASP A 384 -10.29 1.97 5.48
C ASP A 384 -8.89 1.54 5.91
N ARG A 385 -7.96 2.49 6.00
CA ARG A 385 -6.61 2.24 6.51
C ARG A 385 -6.09 3.48 7.25
N ALA A 386 -5.60 3.26 8.47
CA ALA A 386 -4.89 4.28 9.21
C ALA A 386 -3.59 4.71 8.48
N PRO A 387 -3.09 5.95 8.69
CA PRO A 387 -3.63 6.99 9.57
C PRO A 387 -4.87 7.69 8.99
N TYR A 388 -5.80 8.08 9.87
CA TYR A 388 -7.00 8.83 9.49
C TYR A 388 -6.74 10.33 9.61
N THR A 389 -6.94 11.07 8.52
CA THR A 389 -6.66 12.52 8.46
C THR A 389 -7.87 13.24 7.87
N GLY A 390 -8.47 14.14 8.65
CA GLY A 390 -9.68 14.87 8.27
C GLY A 390 -10.97 14.07 8.47
N ILE A 391 -12.04 14.56 7.86
CA ILE A 391 -13.41 14.02 7.98
C ILE A 391 -14.00 13.73 6.60
N ALA A 392 -14.88 12.73 6.51
CA ALA A 392 -15.62 12.36 5.31
C ALA A 392 -17.08 12.12 5.68
N GLY A 393 -17.98 12.89 5.07
CA GLY A 393 -19.41 12.80 5.28
C GLY A 393 -20.17 13.84 4.47
N PRO A 394 -21.52 13.80 4.50
CA PRO A 394 -22.36 14.59 3.60
C PRO A 394 -22.18 16.12 3.65
N GLY A 395 -21.96 16.75 4.80
CA GLY A 395 -21.86 18.23 4.84
C GLY A 395 -20.46 18.78 4.59
N ASN A 396 -19.50 17.93 4.19
CA ASN A 396 -18.37 18.38 3.37
C ASN A 396 -18.83 18.91 1.98
N PHE A 397 -20.08 18.68 1.60
CA PHE A 397 -20.62 18.98 0.28
C PHE A 397 -21.77 19.99 0.37
N VAL A 398 -21.95 20.76 -0.71
CA VAL A 398 -22.98 21.79 -0.78
C VAL A 398 -24.36 21.16 -0.61
N GLY A 399 -25.13 21.68 0.35
CA GLY A 399 -26.47 21.20 0.67
C GLY A 399 -26.51 20.04 1.66
N GLY A 400 -25.35 19.54 2.12
CA GLY A 400 -25.27 18.51 3.16
C GLY A 400 -25.29 19.09 4.57
N GLY A 401 -25.28 18.20 5.56
CA GLY A 401 -25.39 18.52 6.99
C GLY A 401 -26.83 18.55 7.51
N LEU A 402 -27.76 17.93 6.78
CA LEU A 402 -29.18 17.88 7.10
C LEU A 402 -29.60 16.50 7.58
N ASP A 403 -30.71 16.46 8.33
CA ASP A 403 -31.35 15.20 8.68
C ASP A 403 -31.95 14.57 7.39
N GLY A 404 -31.66 13.29 7.17
CA GLY A 404 -31.94 12.55 5.94
C GLY A 404 -30.72 12.37 5.03
N ASP A 405 -29.61 13.05 5.29
CA ASP A 405 -28.37 12.85 4.53
C ASP A 405 -27.76 11.47 4.83
N MET A 406 -27.17 10.86 3.81
CA MET A 406 -26.63 9.49 3.91
C MET A 406 -25.24 9.39 3.34
N TRP A 407 -24.48 8.43 3.87
CA TRP A 407 -23.20 8.01 3.32
C TRP A 407 -23.22 6.50 3.08
N ALA A 408 -22.63 6.05 1.98
CA ALA A 408 -22.62 4.65 1.60
C ALA A 408 -21.30 4.28 0.91
N THR A 409 -20.55 3.33 1.47
CA THR A 409 -19.37 2.73 0.81
C THR A 409 -19.70 1.31 0.40
N MET A 410 -19.42 0.97 -0.85
CA MET A 410 -19.63 -0.38 -1.36
C MET A 410 -18.57 -1.33 -0.78
N MET A 411 -19.01 -2.49 -0.31
CA MET A 411 -18.19 -3.62 0.12
C MET A 411 -18.68 -4.86 -0.61
N THR A 412 -17.76 -5.64 -1.15
CA THR A 412 -18.07 -6.96 -1.72
C THR A 412 -17.70 -8.07 -0.73
N VAL A 413 -18.49 -9.14 -0.75
CA VAL A 413 -18.27 -10.34 0.06
C VAL A 413 -17.98 -11.51 -0.86
N GLY A 414 -16.85 -12.17 -0.66
CA GLY A 414 -16.44 -13.25 -1.54
C GLY A 414 -17.31 -14.50 -1.42
N ASN A 415 -17.36 -15.25 -2.52
CA ASN A 415 -18.04 -16.54 -2.65
C ASN A 415 -17.09 -17.73 -2.33
N ASN A 416 -16.48 -17.69 -1.15
CA ASN A 416 -15.58 -18.76 -0.74
C ASN A 416 -16.38 -20.07 -0.58
N PRO A 417 -16.00 -21.18 -1.23
CA PRO A 417 -16.79 -22.42 -1.21
C PRO A 417 -16.94 -23.05 0.17
N THR A 418 -16.12 -22.65 1.14
CA THR A 418 -16.19 -23.14 2.53
C THR A 418 -17.07 -22.27 3.44
N VAL A 419 -17.50 -21.10 2.97
CA VAL A 419 -18.34 -20.20 3.76
C VAL A 419 -19.75 -20.77 3.87
N GLY A 420 -20.25 -20.78 5.10
CA GLY A 420 -21.64 -21.10 5.40
C GLY A 420 -22.51 -19.84 5.33
N ALA A 421 -23.41 -19.69 6.31
CA ALA A 421 -24.15 -18.46 6.47
C ALA A 421 -23.24 -17.32 6.93
N ILE A 422 -23.41 -16.15 6.31
CA ILE A 422 -22.80 -14.89 6.71
C ILE A 422 -23.92 -13.99 7.24
N THR A 423 -23.77 -13.48 8.46
CA THR A 423 -24.71 -12.50 9.00
C THR A 423 -24.00 -11.22 9.41
N CYS A 424 -24.63 -10.07 9.21
CA CYS A 424 -24.14 -8.78 9.67
C CYS A 424 -25.00 -8.32 10.85
N ASN A 425 -24.35 -8.13 12.00
CA ASN A 425 -25.00 -7.78 13.27
C ASN A 425 -24.83 -6.29 13.62
N SER A 426 -23.80 -5.65 13.06
CA SER A 426 -23.49 -4.24 13.31
C SER A 426 -22.52 -3.71 12.27
N ILE A 427 -22.42 -2.39 12.20
CA ILE A 427 -21.33 -1.71 11.50
C ILE A 427 -20.48 -0.95 12.51
N SER A 428 -19.19 -0.79 12.22
CA SER A 428 -18.30 0.06 13.00
C SER A 428 -18.00 1.33 12.21
N ILE A 429 -18.14 2.50 12.85
CA ILE A 429 -17.83 3.81 12.26
C ILE A 429 -16.83 4.52 13.18
N LEU A 430 -15.71 4.99 12.63
CA LEU A 430 -14.75 5.76 13.41
C LEU A 430 -15.21 7.21 13.53
N VAL A 431 -15.61 7.62 14.74
CA VAL A 431 -16.04 8.99 15.02
C VAL A 431 -14.81 9.90 15.02
N PRO A 432 -14.78 10.97 14.20
CA PRO A 432 -13.64 11.87 14.15
C PRO A 432 -13.52 12.69 15.42
N ASN A 433 -12.32 13.19 15.73
CA ASN A 433 -12.08 14.04 16.89
C ASN A 433 -12.44 15.52 16.61
N THR A 434 -13.72 15.80 16.37
CA THR A 434 -14.24 17.15 16.08
C THR A 434 -15.54 17.40 16.82
N GLN A 435 -15.81 18.66 17.20
CA GLN A 435 -17.05 19.04 17.86
C GLN A 435 -18.25 19.10 16.90
N LEU A 436 -18.02 19.16 15.58
CA LEU A 436 -19.08 19.26 14.56
C LEU A 436 -20.08 18.09 14.59
N VAL A 437 -19.59 16.90 14.96
CA VAL A 437 -20.40 15.68 15.01
C VAL A 437 -21.19 15.55 16.30
N VAL A 438 -20.88 16.32 17.34
CA VAL A 438 -21.50 16.18 18.67
C VAL A 438 -22.95 16.67 18.61
N GLY A 439 -23.89 15.84 19.07
CA GLY A 439 -25.32 16.11 19.00
C GLY A 439 -26.00 15.64 17.72
N SER A 440 -25.24 15.16 16.72
CA SER A 440 -25.83 14.45 15.58
C SER A 440 -26.33 13.07 16.00
N SER A 441 -27.43 12.62 15.39
CA SER A 441 -27.99 11.29 15.60
C SER A 441 -27.91 10.48 14.31
N ILE A 442 -27.35 9.27 14.36
CA ILE A 442 -27.15 8.43 13.18
C ILE A 442 -27.84 7.08 13.32
N GLN A 443 -28.21 6.49 12.19
CA GLN A 443 -28.63 5.10 12.08
C GLN A 443 -27.78 4.37 11.04
N PRO A 444 -27.50 3.08 11.23
CA PRO A 444 -26.77 2.31 10.24
C PRO A 444 -27.70 1.98 9.06
N ARG A 445 -27.12 1.90 7.87
CA ARG A 445 -27.81 1.55 6.64
C ARG A 445 -26.96 0.60 5.82
N ILE A 446 -27.61 -0.46 5.32
CA ILE A 446 -27.03 -1.41 4.38
C ILE A 446 -28.02 -1.59 3.24
N TRP A 447 -27.59 -1.28 2.02
CA TRP A 447 -28.35 -1.51 0.79
C TRP A 447 -27.69 -2.58 -0.04
N PHE A 448 -28.48 -3.37 -0.74
CA PHE A 448 -27.97 -4.20 -1.82
C PHE A 448 -27.41 -3.28 -2.92
N ALA A 449 -26.22 -3.60 -3.45
CA ALA A 449 -25.67 -2.86 -4.58
C ALA A 449 -26.16 -3.48 -5.89
N ASN A 450 -26.90 -2.71 -6.68
CA ASN A 450 -27.36 -3.12 -8.01
C ASN A 450 -26.40 -2.56 -9.06
N ASP A 451 -25.26 -3.23 -9.19
CA ASP A 451 -24.19 -2.91 -10.13
C ASP A 451 -24.61 -2.96 -11.60
N THR A 452 -25.67 -3.70 -11.95
CA THR A 452 -26.22 -3.72 -13.32
C THR A 452 -27.01 -2.47 -13.71
N SER A 453 -27.19 -1.53 -12.79
CA SER A 453 -27.98 -0.33 -13.03
C SER A 453 -27.22 0.72 -13.83
N ALA A 454 -27.85 1.21 -14.91
CA ALA A 454 -27.29 2.28 -15.73
C ALA A 454 -27.41 3.69 -15.11
N SER A 455 -27.96 3.83 -13.90
CA SER A 455 -28.14 5.12 -13.22
C SER A 455 -27.56 5.11 -11.82
N LEU A 456 -26.95 6.21 -11.42
CA LEU A 456 -26.35 6.37 -10.09
C LEU A 456 -27.34 6.09 -8.95
N ALA A 457 -28.55 6.64 -9.05
CA ALA A 457 -29.59 6.40 -8.05
C ALA A 457 -30.02 4.93 -8.01
N GLY A 458 -29.98 4.24 -9.15
CA GLY A 458 -30.33 2.82 -9.23
C GLY A 458 -29.21 1.86 -8.83
N LEU A 459 -27.98 2.35 -8.59
CA LEU A 459 -26.90 1.54 -7.99
C LEU A 459 -27.20 1.20 -6.53
N VAL A 460 -27.86 2.11 -5.81
CA VAL A 460 -28.34 1.87 -4.45
C VAL A 460 -29.67 1.14 -4.53
N GLY A 461 -29.61 -0.18 -4.32
CA GLY A 461 -30.78 -1.05 -4.37
C GLY A 461 -31.60 -1.02 -3.07
N THR A 462 -32.29 -2.13 -2.81
CA THR A 462 -33.17 -2.27 -1.64
C THR A 462 -32.38 -2.12 -0.34
N LEU A 463 -32.93 -1.37 0.61
CA LEU A 463 -32.43 -1.33 1.99
C LEU A 463 -32.64 -2.70 2.64
N VAL A 464 -31.55 -3.39 2.97
CA VAL A 464 -31.59 -4.74 3.55
C VAL A 464 -31.26 -4.73 5.04
N GLY A 465 -30.50 -3.75 5.53
CA GLY A 465 -30.12 -3.64 6.94
C GLY A 465 -30.25 -2.23 7.49
N SER A 466 -30.83 -2.13 8.69
CA SER A 466 -30.98 -0.87 9.42
C SER A 466 -31.13 -1.12 10.92
N SER A 467 -31.31 -0.06 11.70
CA SER A 467 -31.65 -0.13 13.12
C SER A 467 -32.87 0.74 13.39
N PRO A 468 -33.81 0.32 14.26
CA PRO A 468 -34.93 1.17 14.68
C PRO A 468 -34.50 2.25 15.69
N PHE A 469 -33.27 2.20 16.19
CA PHE A 469 -32.74 3.14 17.18
C PHE A 469 -31.64 4.00 16.56
N SER A 470 -31.70 5.31 16.83
CA SER A 470 -30.62 6.23 16.47
C SER A 470 -29.60 6.35 17.60
N THR A 471 -28.32 6.39 17.24
CA THR A 471 -27.22 6.69 18.16
C THR A 471 -26.90 8.17 18.09
N THR A 472 -27.04 8.87 19.22
CA THR A 472 -26.63 10.29 19.32
C THR A 472 -25.17 10.38 19.75
N ILE A 473 -24.38 11.15 19.02
CA ILE A 473 -22.95 11.30 19.25
C ILE A 473 -22.70 12.28 20.39
N ASP A 474 -21.91 11.85 21.37
CA ASP A 474 -21.45 12.69 22.46
C ASP A 474 -19.93 12.87 22.46
N THR A 475 -19.43 13.75 23.32
CA THR A 475 -18.01 14.08 23.41
C THR A 475 -17.11 12.89 23.81
N THR A 476 -17.67 11.85 24.43
CA THR A 476 -16.91 10.66 24.87
C THR A 476 -16.64 9.68 23.73
N MET A 477 -17.38 9.79 22.63
CA MET A 477 -17.24 8.96 21.43
C MET A 477 -16.17 9.47 20.46
N LEU A 478 -15.72 10.71 20.60
CA LEU A 478 -14.75 11.34 19.70
C LEU A 478 -13.43 10.55 19.64
N GLY A 479 -12.95 10.30 18.42
CA GLY A 479 -11.72 9.55 18.16
C GLY A 479 -11.82 8.04 18.39
N LYS A 480 -13.03 7.49 18.57
CA LYS A 480 -13.26 6.07 18.85
C LYS A 480 -14.10 5.39 17.78
N TRP A 481 -13.88 4.10 17.63
CA TRP A 481 -14.77 3.23 16.88
C TRP A 481 -16.09 3.07 17.62
N LEU A 482 -17.17 3.50 16.99
CA LEU A 482 -18.54 3.30 17.45
C LEU A 482 -19.11 2.08 16.74
N VAL A 483 -19.59 1.11 17.51
CA VAL A 483 -20.32 -0.06 16.99
C VAL A 483 -21.82 0.25 17.02
N VAL A 484 -22.44 0.28 15.84
CA VAL A 484 -23.87 0.61 15.67
C VAL A 484 -24.62 -0.67 15.25
N PRO A 485 -25.59 -1.15 16.03
CA PRO A 485 -26.24 -2.44 15.80
C PRO A 485 -27.22 -2.39 14.62
N ILE A 486 -27.24 -3.47 13.83
CA ILE A 486 -28.25 -3.75 12.80
C ILE A 486 -29.33 -4.63 13.44
N ILE A 487 -30.59 -4.18 13.43
CA ILE A 487 -31.70 -4.85 14.13
C ILE A 487 -32.93 -4.91 13.20
N PRO A 488 -33.41 -6.11 12.84
CA PRO A 488 -32.79 -7.42 13.10
C PRO A 488 -31.46 -7.59 12.34
N SER A 489 -30.61 -8.52 12.79
CA SER A 489 -29.43 -8.94 12.02
C SER A 489 -29.82 -9.39 10.61
N ILE A 490 -28.95 -9.13 9.65
CA ILE A 490 -29.23 -9.44 8.24
C ILE A 490 -28.34 -10.56 7.73
N THR A 491 -28.83 -11.33 6.78
CA THR A 491 -28.01 -12.26 6.02
C THR A 491 -27.28 -11.52 4.90
N ILE A 492 -26.00 -11.79 4.76
CA ILE A 492 -25.15 -11.31 3.67
C ILE A 492 -24.93 -12.50 2.73
N THR A 493 -25.26 -12.31 1.46
CA THR A 493 -25.12 -13.36 0.45
C THR A 493 -23.68 -13.37 -0.05
N PRO A 494 -22.97 -14.51 -0.01
CA PRO A 494 -21.66 -14.64 -0.64
C PRO A 494 -21.72 -14.34 -2.14
N GLY A 495 -20.70 -13.67 -2.69
CA GLY A 495 -20.63 -13.29 -4.10
C GLY A 495 -21.35 -11.99 -4.46
N GLU A 496 -21.98 -11.31 -3.49
CA GLU A 496 -22.76 -10.10 -3.70
C GLU A 496 -22.06 -8.83 -3.13
N ALA A 497 -22.56 -7.68 -3.55
CA ALA A 497 -22.09 -6.36 -3.14
C ALA A 497 -23.14 -5.58 -2.34
N TYR A 498 -22.67 -4.79 -1.38
CA TYR A 498 -23.53 -4.02 -0.49
C TYR A 498 -22.97 -2.61 -0.27
N TYR A 499 -23.83 -1.60 -0.33
CA TYR A 499 -23.48 -0.26 0.16
C TYR A 499 -23.73 -0.18 1.65
N VAL A 500 -22.73 0.27 2.40
CA VAL A 500 -22.70 0.26 3.87
C VAL A 500 -22.38 1.66 4.37
N GLY A 501 -23.14 2.16 5.32
CA GLY A 501 -22.83 3.42 5.98
C GLY A 501 -23.93 3.85 6.93
N TRP A 502 -24.27 5.14 6.90
CA TRP A 502 -25.19 5.72 7.86
C TRP A 502 -26.16 6.70 7.21
N GLU A 503 -27.27 6.94 7.91
CA GLU A 503 -28.15 8.08 7.70
C GLU A 503 -28.07 8.98 8.94
N GLN A 504 -27.94 10.29 8.75
CA GLN A 504 -28.17 11.25 9.81
C GLN A 504 -29.68 11.42 10.01
N THR A 505 -30.16 11.14 11.21
CA THR A 505 -31.60 11.14 11.58
C THR A 505 -31.97 12.25 12.54
N GLY A 506 -30.98 13.03 13.01
CA GLY A 506 -31.19 14.13 13.94
C GLY A 506 -29.94 14.96 14.15
N GLY A 507 -30.11 16.14 14.74
CA GLY A 507 -29.04 17.07 15.12
C GLY A 507 -28.86 18.26 14.18
N ALA A 508 -29.39 18.21 12.95
CA ALA A 508 -29.26 19.33 12.00
C ALA A 508 -29.88 20.64 12.54
N SER A 509 -30.98 20.54 13.29
CA SER A 509 -31.66 21.70 13.90
C SER A 509 -30.80 22.49 14.91
N ILE A 510 -29.76 21.87 15.48
CA ILE A 510 -28.79 22.51 16.36
C ILE A 510 -27.43 22.76 15.68
N GLY A 511 -27.37 22.58 14.36
CA GLY A 511 -26.15 22.74 13.55
C GLY A 511 -25.16 21.59 13.69
N ALA A 512 -25.57 20.44 14.23
CA ALA A 512 -24.72 19.26 14.27
C ALA A 512 -24.80 18.51 12.94
N GLU A 513 -23.65 18.05 12.47
CA GLU A 513 -23.50 17.30 11.22
C GLU A 513 -22.60 16.10 11.46
N PHE A 514 -23.07 14.92 11.08
CA PHE A 514 -22.24 13.73 11.16
C PHE A 514 -21.37 13.52 9.92
N SER A 515 -20.06 13.41 10.19
CA SER A 515 -19.03 12.89 9.30
C SER A 515 -18.20 11.85 10.04
N ALA A 516 -17.65 10.87 9.32
CA ALA A 516 -16.72 9.89 9.89
C ALA A 516 -15.25 10.35 9.73
N ALA A 517 -14.32 9.67 10.40
CA ALA A 517 -12.89 9.87 10.14
C ALA A 517 -12.54 9.44 8.71
N ARG A 518 -11.63 10.18 8.06
CA ARG A 518 -11.29 10.02 6.64
C ARG A 518 -10.01 9.23 6.41
N SER A 519 -10.08 8.25 5.51
CA SER A 519 -8.97 7.36 5.11
C SER A 519 -8.33 7.82 3.79
N VAL A 520 -7.65 8.97 3.82
CA VAL A 520 -7.08 9.63 2.62
C VAL A 520 -6.15 8.73 1.81
N SER A 521 -5.38 7.87 2.48
CA SER A 521 -4.40 6.97 1.86
C SER A 521 -5.00 5.96 0.88
N MET A 522 -6.31 5.71 0.97
CA MET A 522 -7.00 4.72 0.15
C MET A 522 -7.81 5.34 -0.99
N GLU A 523 -8.02 6.65 -1.01
CA GLU A 523 -8.95 7.31 -1.95
C GLU A 523 -8.49 7.21 -3.41
N ALA A 524 -7.18 7.29 -3.65
CA ALA A 524 -6.61 7.22 -4.98
C ALA A 524 -6.79 5.84 -5.65
N VAL A 525 -6.93 4.78 -4.84
CA VAL A 525 -7.09 3.40 -5.34
C VAL A 525 -8.54 2.93 -5.32
N GLN A 526 -9.48 3.74 -4.80
CA GLN A 526 -10.90 3.38 -4.87
C GLN A 526 -11.47 3.73 -6.24
N PRO A 527 -12.14 2.77 -6.92
CA PRO A 527 -12.84 3.07 -8.16
C PRO A 527 -14.01 4.03 -7.92
N ASP A 528 -14.41 4.70 -8.99
CA ASP A 528 -15.61 5.53 -9.03
C ASP A 528 -16.85 4.69 -8.69
N TYR A 529 -17.89 5.37 -8.20
CA TYR A 529 -19.16 4.76 -7.76
C TYR A 529 -19.07 3.84 -6.53
N THR A 530 -17.87 3.49 -6.04
CA THR A 530 -17.73 2.65 -4.84
C THR A 530 -17.96 3.39 -3.52
N THR A 531 -18.07 4.71 -3.55
CA THR A 531 -18.48 5.53 -2.41
C THR A 531 -19.47 6.60 -2.86
N LEU A 532 -20.60 6.66 -2.17
CA LEU A 532 -21.75 7.47 -2.49
C LEU A 532 -22.16 8.31 -1.28
N LEU A 533 -22.79 9.45 -1.57
CA LEU A 533 -23.50 10.26 -0.58
C LEU A 533 -24.88 10.64 -1.11
N PHE A 534 -25.83 10.80 -0.20
CA PHE A 534 -27.16 11.30 -0.49
C PHE A 534 -27.31 12.68 0.15
N VAL A 535 -27.46 13.71 -0.67
CA VAL A 535 -27.60 15.11 -0.26
C VAL A 535 -28.62 15.79 -1.17
N GLY A 536 -29.45 16.67 -0.61
CA GLY A 536 -30.42 17.44 -1.39
C GLY A 536 -31.45 16.58 -2.13
N GLY A 537 -31.70 15.36 -1.66
CA GLY A 537 -32.65 14.42 -2.27
C GLY A 537 -32.10 13.61 -3.44
N SER A 538 -30.79 13.60 -3.67
CA SER A 538 -30.16 12.85 -4.78
C SER A 538 -28.86 12.17 -4.35
N TRP A 539 -28.56 11.05 -5.00
CA TRP A 539 -27.28 10.35 -4.84
C TRP A 539 -26.19 11.01 -5.70
N GLY A 540 -25.01 11.15 -5.11
CA GLY A 540 -23.76 11.56 -5.76
C GLY A 540 -22.65 10.55 -5.45
N TRP A 541 -21.62 10.47 -6.29
CA TRP A 541 -20.42 9.66 -6.02
C TRP A 541 -19.24 10.55 -5.65
N VAL A 542 -18.35 10.02 -4.81
CA VAL A 542 -17.12 10.71 -4.37
C VAL A 542 -15.99 9.71 -4.20
N ARG A 543 -14.74 10.21 -4.26
CA ARG A 543 -13.55 9.42 -3.89
C ARG A 543 -13.18 9.52 -2.41
N GLN A 544 -13.79 10.45 -1.67
CA GLN A 544 -13.57 10.56 -0.23
C GLN A 544 -13.96 9.24 0.46
N LEU A 545 -13.11 8.70 1.32
CA LEU A 545 -13.36 7.42 1.99
C LEU A 545 -13.53 7.59 3.50
N ALA A 546 -14.75 7.35 3.98
CA ALA A 546 -15.07 7.26 5.40
C ALA A 546 -14.60 5.93 6.00
N ALA A 547 -14.12 5.97 7.24
CA ALA A 547 -13.76 4.79 8.01
C ALA A 547 -15.01 4.06 8.54
N VAL A 548 -15.52 3.14 7.73
CA VAL A 548 -16.70 2.29 7.99
C VAL A 548 -16.34 0.83 7.76
N ARG A 549 -16.79 -0.05 8.64
CA ARG A 549 -16.57 -1.51 8.58
C ARG A 549 -17.86 -2.27 8.84
N MET A 550 -18.01 -3.43 8.20
CA MET A 550 -19.03 -4.41 8.59
C MET A 550 -18.47 -5.37 9.63
N ASN A 551 -19.28 -5.70 10.63
CA ASN A 551 -18.98 -6.73 11.61
C ASN A 551 -19.84 -7.97 11.29
N LEU A 552 -19.17 -9.03 10.84
CA LEU A 552 -19.77 -10.24 10.32
C LEU A 552 -19.66 -11.39 11.32
N ASP A 553 -20.67 -12.24 11.33
CA ASP A 553 -20.61 -13.57 11.92
C ASP A 553 -20.62 -14.59 10.79
N LEU A 554 -19.52 -15.34 10.67
CA LEU A 554 -19.22 -16.24 9.57
C LEU A 554 -19.20 -17.67 10.09
N THR A 555 -20.06 -18.50 9.54
CA THR A 555 -20.04 -19.95 9.82
C THR A 555 -19.28 -20.68 8.72
N ILE A 556 -18.74 -21.85 9.05
CA ILE A 556 -18.26 -22.80 8.06
C ILE A 556 -19.45 -23.60 7.52
N GLY A 557 -19.50 -23.80 6.21
CA GLY A 557 -20.55 -24.61 5.58
C GLY A 557 -20.48 -26.05 6.07
N VAL A 558 -21.63 -26.67 6.36
CA VAL A 558 -21.71 -28.07 6.82
C VAL A 558 -21.19 -29.05 5.75
N ASP A 559 -21.16 -28.64 4.47
CA ASP A 559 -20.55 -29.41 3.37
C ASP A 559 -19.02 -29.31 3.28
N SER A 560 -18.38 -28.53 4.18
CA SER A 560 -16.93 -28.30 4.17
C SER A 560 -16.19 -29.01 5.32
N LYS A 561 -16.54 -30.27 5.61
CA LYS A 561 -15.60 -31.30 6.11
C LYS A 561 -16.27 -32.67 6.27
N ASP A 562 -16.11 -33.51 5.26
CA ASP A 562 -15.94 -34.95 5.45
C ASP A 562 -14.95 -35.50 4.42
N ALA A 563 -13.73 -34.95 4.43
CA ALA A 563 -12.59 -35.85 4.35
C ALA A 563 -12.12 -36.04 5.79
N VAL A 564 -12.67 -37.04 6.48
CA VAL A 564 -12.04 -37.58 7.70
C VAL A 564 -10.63 -37.99 7.28
N GLU A 565 -9.61 -37.18 7.54
CA GLU A 565 -8.25 -37.57 7.19
C GLU A 565 -7.87 -38.88 7.89
N SER A 566 -7.13 -39.73 7.19
CA SER A 566 -6.64 -40.98 7.77
C SER A 566 -5.81 -40.68 9.01
N ASN A 567 -6.22 -41.18 10.17
CA ASN A 567 -5.56 -40.94 11.44
C ASN A 567 -5.16 -42.27 12.09
N PHE A 568 -4.08 -42.29 12.85
CA PHE A 568 -3.74 -43.46 13.65
C PHE A 568 -3.13 -43.10 15.01
N SER A 569 -3.36 -43.98 15.98
CA SER A 569 -2.86 -43.89 17.35
C SER A 569 -2.21 -45.20 17.77
N VAL A 570 -1.23 -45.11 18.67
CA VAL A 570 -0.52 -46.28 19.21
C VAL A 570 -0.56 -46.22 20.74
N TYR A 571 -1.08 -47.27 21.37
CA TYR A 571 -1.25 -47.32 22.83
C TYR A 571 -1.10 -48.75 23.40
N PRO A 572 -0.67 -48.91 24.66
CA PRO A 572 -0.20 -47.85 25.55
C PRO A 572 1.15 -47.28 25.08
N ASN A 573 1.42 -46.02 25.39
CA ASN A 573 2.72 -45.41 25.13
C ASN A 573 3.06 -44.46 26.29
N PRO A 574 4.08 -44.75 27.12
CA PRO A 574 5.09 -45.82 27.00
C PRO A 574 4.52 -47.26 27.16
N SER A 575 5.24 -48.27 26.64
CA SER A 575 4.84 -49.70 26.70
C SER A 575 6.01 -50.62 27.11
N ASN A 576 5.68 -51.86 27.49
CA ASN A 576 6.63 -52.95 27.73
C ASN A 576 6.80 -53.88 26.50
N GLY A 577 6.24 -53.51 25.35
CA GLY A 577 6.35 -54.27 24.10
C GLY A 577 5.01 -54.59 23.46
N ASP A 578 3.95 -54.77 24.25
CA ASP A 578 2.60 -55.00 23.74
C ASP A 578 1.89 -53.68 23.41
N LEU A 579 1.61 -53.47 22.14
CA LEU A 579 1.04 -52.24 21.59
C LEU A 579 -0.21 -52.54 20.75
N LYS A 580 -1.12 -51.58 20.70
CA LYS A 580 -2.25 -51.55 19.78
C LYS A 580 -2.14 -50.35 18.87
N ILE A 581 -2.23 -50.58 17.58
CA ILE A 581 -2.31 -49.56 16.55
C ILE A 581 -3.78 -49.45 16.15
N ASN A 582 -4.43 -48.34 16.48
CA ASN A 582 -5.77 -48.04 16.00
C ASN A 582 -5.69 -47.06 14.82
N VAL A 583 -6.25 -47.47 13.69
CA VAL A 583 -6.20 -46.73 12.41
C VAL A 583 -7.62 -46.42 11.98
N ILE A 584 -7.86 -45.18 11.58
CA ILE A 584 -9.11 -44.71 11.00
C ILE A 584 -8.76 -44.26 9.59
N SER A 585 -9.41 -44.84 8.57
CA SER A 585 -9.26 -44.47 7.17
C SER A 585 -10.66 -44.34 6.55
N PRO A 586 -11.03 -43.19 5.99
CA PRO A 586 -12.34 -42.97 5.37
C PRO A 586 -12.53 -43.78 4.08
N LYS A 587 -11.43 -44.17 3.43
CA LYS A 587 -11.40 -44.97 2.20
C LYS A 587 -10.73 -46.31 2.46
N ALA A 588 -11.12 -47.34 1.71
CA ALA A 588 -10.47 -48.64 1.77
C ALA A 588 -9.01 -48.52 1.29
N SER A 589 -8.06 -48.62 2.22
CA SER A 589 -6.64 -48.37 1.98
C SER A 589 -5.78 -49.50 2.52
N ASN A 590 -4.73 -49.85 1.77
CA ASN A 590 -3.71 -50.78 2.21
C ASN A 590 -2.47 -50.01 2.67
N TYR A 591 -2.15 -50.11 3.96
CA TYR A 591 -0.97 -49.48 4.55
C TYR A 591 0.12 -50.52 4.79
N THR A 592 1.37 -50.14 4.53
CA THR A 592 2.55 -50.83 5.07
C THR A 592 2.87 -50.22 6.42
N VAL A 593 2.83 -51.03 7.47
CA VAL A 593 3.24 -50.68 8.83
C VAL A 593 4.72 -51.01 8.98
N ASN A 594 5.54 -50.03 9.33
CA ASN A 594 6.97 -50.21 9.62
C ASN A 594 7.33 -49.65 10.98
N VAL A 595 8.05 -50.42 11.78
CA VAL A 595 8.61 -49.95 13.06
C VAL A 595 10.12 -49.86 12.92
N ARG A 596 10.68 -48.69 13.22
CA ARG A 596 12.13 -48.45 13.18
C ARG A 596 12.65 -47.94 14.51
N ASN A 597 13.87 -48.35 14.88
CA ASN A 597 14.59 -47.76 16.01
C ASN A 597 15.24 -46.41 15.62
N VAL A 598 15.89 -45.74 16.57
CA VAL A 598 16.58 -44.45 16.34
C VAL A 598 17.76 -44.54 15.35
N LEU A 599 18.30 -45.73 15.12
CA LEU A 599 19.36 -45.98 14.12
C LEU A 599 18.79 -46.25 12.72
N GLY A 600 17.46 -46.22 12.55
CA GLY A 600 16.77 -46.45 11.29
C GLY A 600 16.61 -47.92 10.90
N GLN A 601 17.07 -48.85 11.75
CA GLN A 601 16.92 -50.29 11.54
C GLN A 601 15.44 -50.67 11.65
N VAL A 602 14.95 -51.48 10.71
CA VAL A 602 13.57 -51.98 10.72
C VAL A 602 13.47 -53.15 11.70
N VAL A 603 12.64 -52.98 12.72
CA VAL A 603 12.42 -53.98 13.78
C VAL A 603 11.13 -54.77 13.54
N TYR A 604 10.17 -54.19 12.82
CA TYR A 604 8.93 -54.85 12.44
C TYR A 604 8.39 -54.30 11.13
N THR A 605 7.81 -55.17 10.30
CA THR A 605 7.10 -54.76 9.08
C THR A 605 5.86 -55.65 8.88
N ASN A 606 4.74 -55.05 8.48
CA ASN A 606 3.51 -55.76 8.15
C ASN A 606 2.65 -54.94 7.19
N THR A 607 1.56 -55.51 6.70
CA THR A 607 0.54 -54.82 5.89
C THR A 607 -0.79 -54.82 6.62
N LEU A 608 -1.56 -53.74 6.42
CA LEU A 608 -2.85 -53.53 7.08
C LEU A 608 -3.83 -52.91 6.09
N SER A 609 -4.85 -53.68 5.72
CA SER A 609 -6.01 -53.17 4.98
C SER A 609 -7.04 -52.58 5.94
N VAL A 610 -7.39 -51.32 5.77
CA VAL A 610 -8.32 -50.55 6.63
C VAL A 610 -9.47 -50.03 5.78
N ASN A 611 -10.71 -50.23 6.24
CA ASN A 611 -11.91 -49.60 5.69
C ASN A 611 -12.76 -49.15 6.88
N GLY A 612 -12.78 -47.84 7.17
CA GLY A 612 -13.29 -47.31 8.43
C GLY A 612 -12.25 -47.41 9.55
N THR A 613 -12.58 -48.04 10.68
CA THR A 613 -11.68 -48.18 11.83
C THR A 613 -11.17 -49.61 11.96
N LYS A 614 -9.85 -49.78 12.17
CA LYS A 614 -9.24 -51.08 12.43
C LYS A 614 -8.16 -50.99 13.49
N THR A 615 -8.15 -51.96 14.40
CA THR A 615 -7.10 -52.13 15.41
C THR A 615 -6.22 -53.34 15.07
N MET A 616 -4.91 -53.15 15.16
CA MET A 616 -3.88 -54.19 15.00
C MET A 616 -3.09 -54.30 16.29
N ASN A 617 -2.84 -55.53 16.75
CA ASN A 617 -1.89 -55.77 17.83
C ASN A 617 -0.47 -55.81 17.25
N LEU A 618 0.46 -55.18 17.94
CA LEU A 618 1.87 -55.12 17.62
C LEU A 618 2.66 -55.56 18.85
N ASP A 619 3.43 -56.64 18.71
CA ASP A 619 4.31 -57.17 19.76
C ASP A 619 5.77 -56.81 19.45
N LEU A 620 6.36 -56.01 20.33
CA LEU A 620 7.77 -55.62 20.36
C LEU A 620 8.44 -56.06 21.67
N SER A 621 7.89 -57.02 22.41
CA SER A 621 8.42 -57.48 23.71
C SER A 621 9.85 -58.02 23.62
N GLY A 622 10.27 -58.51 22.45
CA GLY A 622 11.63 -58.96 22.16
C GLY A 622 12.60 -57.85 21.70
N ALA A 623 12.15 -56.60 21.59
CA ALA A 623 12.99 -55.47 21.18
C ALA A 623 13.64 -54.77 22.38
N ASP A 624 14.82 -54.19 22.17
CA ASP A 624 15.53 -53.45 23.22
C ASP A 624 14.73 -52.25 23.74
N LYS A 625 15.02 -51.86 24.99
CA LYS A 625 14.42 -50.65 25.59
C LYS A 625 14.91 -49.41 24.84
N GLY A 626 13.99 -48.51 24.48
CA GLY A 626 14.36 -47.33 23.69
C GLY A 626 13.20 -46.66 22.96
N VAL A 627 13.56 -45.74 22.05
CA VAL A 627 12.60 -44.99 21.24
C VAL A 627 12.45 -45.63 19.87
N TYR A 628 11.20 -45.79 19.45
CA TYR A 628 10.81 -46.38 18.18
C TYR A 628 9.84 -45.46 17.43
N PHE A 629 9.84 -45.56 16.11
CA PHE A 629 8.92 -44.85 15.23
C PHE A 629 8.08 -45.85 14.44
N VAL A 630 6.78 -45.86 14.71
CA VAL A 630 5.78 -46.62 13.95
C VAL A 630 5.32 -45.75 12.79
N THR A 631 5.48 -46.23 11.57
CA THR A 631 5.09 -45.56 10.34
C THR A 631 4.00 -46.35 9.64
N LEU A 632 2.90 -45.71 9.26
CA LEU A 632 1.93 -46.22 8.31
C LEU A 632 2.15 -45.48 6.99
N GLN A 633 2.36 -46.21 5.91
CA GLN A 633 2.55 -45.60 4.59
C GLN A 633 1.74 -46.33 3.52
N ASN A 634 1.16 -45.58 2.61
CA ASN A 634 0.70 -46.06 1.31
C ASN A 634 1.40 -45.21 0.22
N GLY A 635 1.16 -45.46 -1.07
CA GLY A 635 1.83 -44.74 -2.15
C GLY A 635 1.62 -43.21 -2.17
N SER A 636 0.65 -42.69 -1.41
CA SER A 636 0.27 -41.27 -1.37
C SER A 636 0.41 -40.61 0.00
N GLU A 637 0.41 -41.38 1.10
CA GLU A 637 0.34 -40.89 2.48
C GLU A 637 1.37 -41.58 3.37
N ARG A 638 1.96 -40.84 4.31
CA ARG A 638 2.88 -41.35 5.32
C ARG A 638 2.60 -40.73 6.69
N LEU A 639 2.14 -41.55 7.63
CA LEU A 639 1.83 -41.17 9.00
C LEU A 639 2.86 -41.79 9.95
N VAL A 640 3.32 -41.04 10.97
CA VAL A 640 4.34 -41.51 11.92
C VAL A 640 3.94 -41.24 13.37
N LYS A 641 4.17 -42.20 14.28
CA LYS A 641 4.02 -42.06 15.73
C LYS A 641 5.25 -42.57 16.46
N LYS A 642 5.71 -41.79 17.44
CA LYS A 642 6.81 -42.17 18.34
C LYS A 642 6.28 -43.06 19.46
N VAL A 643 6.97 -44.15 19.76
CA VAL A 643 6.69 -45.09 20.86
C VAL A 643 7.92 -45.26 21.74
N ILE A 644 7.71 -45.36 23.05
CA ILE A 644 8.77 -45.56 24.03
C ILE A 644 8.60 -46.96 24.67
N LEU A 645 9.59 -47.83 24.50
CA LEU A 645 9.68 -49.13 25.17
C LEU A 645 10.52 -49.00 26.45
N LYS A 646 9.98 -49.46 27.58
CA LYS A 646 10.52 -49.26 28.94
C LYS A 646 11.35 -50.39 29.50
#